data_AF-A0A8S1W442-F1
#
_entry.id   AF-A0A8S1W442-F1
#
_cell.length_a   1.000
_cell.length_b   1.000
_cell.length_c   1.000
_cell.angle_alpha   90.00
_cell.angle_beta   90.00
_cell.angle_gamma   90.00
#
_symmetry.space_group_name_H-M   'P 1'
#
loop_
_entity.id
_entity.type
_entity.pdbx_description
1 polymer ?
#
loop_
_entity_poly.entity_id
_entity_poly.type
_entity_poly.pdbx_seq_one_letter_code
_entity_poly.pdbx_strand_id
1 'polypeptide(L)'
;MENFQLQDICLDNIKCSDWQCQKKHPRCFAGICIQGLIDDEEEGQCNDPQCQLFHLNEDQRNNAIQINGFYRQNICNIQNCKITNCRYLHPAWAKDYCVQFFQTKCKNKCNNHLKWNAIKTQVYEKYDIQGLNPEQLCRKLDCKCLKHLPNIEDFCIDYFKGICPQIECSKKHVFWEELKSNRKLQFEEPKLKPCSQQNLYKQSQLNENNTFIQVMIDEQELKRMHKALQQQNIIDIIFIMDCTKTMDRWIQQCHLQMDNIIQNFRNKNKQYITRVGFVGYRDIIIKKQQSMIKLDRKSLLSQNDNIEQMDFQILDKNHVVFHDLTDKIELIKEFVKQQKATGGGDEAEDIVAGIEKASQLNISKHQDSVLITFLFADSPCHGKQYHDIDDDDFMDKVPPNTLENLMKRYRKIKNNNFFFCSRISAKTDKMFKIMKSVFPEVSITDHLTPEDFPNLVKFSLDQSFSKISKSQLNKPLEIKAQSIKSKYIDYNCKTLEDRKKYWKDFAKICQSQVRINDTTLKINQNPEKLLENEDGVNSYIFKVFDVINNQNLVIKIPKKIVEEYRQKEQNLQKENSNERVKLSEETTIEAQKFAQQRFTSQTIAKQLAQIYREKVKNLNGAPPIFYVSPMLYTLSEPFYGLNHIYAESFINLPNIQWKKYSNNAQYTNPDFYYYSSFSHFTYEETGNQFLITDLQGKLNIFSDPSIQSADSYNKNLNSDITNFNQQGIANFFFNAHQKCSFICQELNLTNPLNIAEQVNQNEFDSTQWEFNDSQELSIICETCDEYQQIKQIDYLNDLHKKCSQCKELENVMHEVQCSCCKEYFRTPMNQQIRIGTMLGKCENCKVNCRQTNLICLYCKMNCKLKVSSETIEGKQIYLCKEGKKYLSSLKCIACNSQYSFDKILDPRYYEIGFYRCKKCD
;
A
#
# COMPACT_ATOMS: atom_id res chain seq x y z
N MET A 1 15.00 -29.66 3.56
CA MET A 1 14.91 -30.01 5.01
C MET A 1 15.49 -28.87 5.87
N GLU A 2 15.73 -27.66 5.22
CA GLU A 2 16.45 -26.49 5.73
C GLU A 2 15.56 -25.65 6.66
N ASN A 3 14.29 -26.21 7.00
CA ASN A 3 13.42 -25.39 7.86
C ASN A 3 12.92 -26.19 9.06
N PHE A 4 13.65 -27.39 9.37
CA PHE A 4 13.11 -28.17 10.48
C PHE A 4 14.22 -28.51 11.47
N GLN A 5 14.00 -28.19 12.86
CA GLN A 5 15.04 -28.54 13.86
C GLN A 5 14.68 -29.83 14.58
N LEU A 6 15.49 -30.99 14.33
CA LEU A 6 15.33 -32.32 14.95
C LEU A 6 14.89 -32.20 16.41
N GLN A 7 15.22 -31.04 17.02
CA GLN A 7 14.89 -30.83 18.44
C GLN A 7 13.39 -30.59 18.63
N ASP A 8 12.79 -30.32 17.53
CA ASP A 8 11.36 -29.98 17.60
C ASP A 8 10.47 -31.20 17.45
N ILE A 9 11.14 -32.36 17.31
CA ILE A 9 10.37 -33.59 17.13
C ILE A 9 10.18 -34.27 18.49
N CYS A 10 8.97 -34.60 18.75
CA CYS A 10 8.64 -35.32 19.98
C CYS A 10 9.54 -36.53 20.19
N LEU A 11 10.14 -36.67 21.42
CA LEU A 11 11.08 -37.76 21.71
C LEU A 11 10.39 -39.11 21.73
N ASP A 12 9.07 -39.03 22.07
CA ASP A 12 8.29 -40.26 22.17
C ASP A 12 7.73 -40.67 20.81
N ASN A 13 7.91 -39.81 19.74
CA ASN A 13 7.55 -40.08 18.33
C ASN A 13 6.25 -40.88 18.23
N ILE A 14 6.37 -42.10 17.57
CA ILE A 14 5.17 -42.87 17.27
C ILE A 14 4.62 -43.50 18.56
N LYS A 15 5.44 -43.38 19.67
CA LYS A 15 4.95 -43.91 20.96
C LYS A 15 4.22 -42.84 21.77
N CYS A 16 4.21 -41.64 21.17
CA CYS A 16 3.52 -40.55 21.86
C CYS A 16 2.02 -40.80 21.91
N SER A 17 1.50 -40.74 23.20
CA SER A 17 0.07 -41.03 23.38
C SER A 17 -0.80 -39.86 22.90
N ASP A 18 -0.04 -38.68 22.56
CA ASP A 18 -0.76 -37.50 22.06
C ASP A 18 -0.92 -37.56 20.53
N TRP A 19 -2.16 -37.73 20.12
CA TRP A 19 -2.47 -37.95 18.70
C TRP A 19 -2.19 -36.68 17.88
N GLN A 20 -2.37 -35.50 18.37
CA GLN A 20 -2.09 -34.23 17.68
C GLN A 20 -0.59 -34.01 17.48
N CYS A 21 0.18 -34.48 18.40
CA CYS A 21 1.65 -34.43 18.32
C CYS A 21 2.18 -35.40 17.26
N GLN A 22 1.56 -36.52 17.12
CA GLN A 22 1.96 -37.55 16.13
C GLN A 22 1.68 -37.09 14.70
N LYS A 23 0.73 -36.23 14.43
CA LYS A 23 0.32 -35.75 13.11
C LYS A 23 1.26 -34.65 12.61
N LYS A 24 2.01 -34.17 13.50
CA LYS A 24 2.86 -33.00 13.15
C LYS A 24 4.29 -33.45 12.84
N HIS A 25 4.49 -34.85 12.79
CA HIS A 25 5.86 -35.34 12.57
C HIS A 25 5.99 -35.91 11.16
N PRO A 26 7.14 -35.55 10.48
CA PRO A 26 7.37 -36.21 9.18
C PRO A 26 7.44 -37.73 9.30
N ARG A 27 6.97 -38.46 8.34
CA ARG A 27 6.90 -39.93 8.34
C ARG A 27 8.30 -40.55 8.37
N CYS A 28 9.20 -39.87 7.79
CA CYS A 28 10.55 -40.44 7.68
C CYS A 28 11.19 -40.61 9.05
N PHE A 29 10.56 -39.96 10.10
CA PHE A 29 11.14 -40.08 11.45
C PHE A 29 10.31 -41.00 12.33
N ALA A 30 9.36 -41.61 11.75
CA ALA A 30 8.48 -42.53 12.50
C ALA A 30 9.22 -43.82 12.86
N GLY A 31 9.22 -44.09 14.28
CA GLY A 31 9.79 -45.39 14.68
C GLY A 31 11.29 -45.32 14.90
N ILE A 32 11.87 -44.05 14.70
CA ILE A 32 13.30 -43.85 14.96
C ILE A 32 13.47 -43.17 16.33
N CYS A 33 14.52 -43.63 17.01
CA CYS A 33 14.84 -42.97 18.29
C CYS A 33 15.44 -41.59 18.05
N ILE A 34 14.54 -40.55 18.46
CA ILE A 34 14.95 -39.16 18.15
C ILE A 34 16.08 -38.72 19.08
N GLN A 35 15.97 -39.28 20.31
CA GLN A 35 17.00 -38.96 21.31
C GLN A 35 18.37 -39.47 20.87
N GLY A 36 18.37 -40.57 20.31
CA GLY A 36 19.63 -41.15 19.81
C GLY A 36 20.21 -40.39 18.64
N LEU A 37 19.37 -39.68 17.87
CA LEU A 37 19.83 -38.88 16.72
C LEU A 37 20.34 -37.52 17.16
N ILE A 38 19.74 -36.97 18.27
CA ILE A 38 20.09 -35.64 18.79
C ILE A 38 21.42 -35.70 19.53
N ASP A 39 21.73 -36.82 20.18
CA ASP A 39 22.91 -36.95 21.06
C ASP A 39 24.16 -37.26 20.26
N ASP A 40 24.26 -36.95 18.82
CA ASP A 40 25.39 -37.03 17.89
C ASP A 40 26.52 -37.89 18.44
N GLU A 41 26.40 -39.11 19.16
CA GLU A 41 27.55 -39.93 19.61
C GLU A 41 27.81 -41.08 18.64
N GLU A 42 28.76 -41.12 17.83
CA GLU A 42 29.44 -42.08 16.94
C GLU A 42 28.90 -43.49 17.11
N GLU A 43 27.61 -43.62 17.81
CA GLU A 43 27.10 -45.00 17.77
C GLU A 43 25.60 -45.04 18.04
N GLY A 44 24.67 -44.04 17.65
CA GLY A 44 23.22 -44.30 17.75
C GLY A 44 22.80 -44.83 19.10
N GLN A 45 23.51 -44.54 20.31
CA GLN A 45 23.18 -45.22 21.58
C GLN A 45 22.27 -44.31 22.43
N CYS A 46 20.98 -44.67 22.47
CA CYS A 46 19.95 -44.11 23.35
C CYS A 46 20.17 -44.56 24.80
N ASN A 47 20.26 -43.63 25.81
CA ASN A 47 20.53 -43.93 27.23
C ASN A 47 19.32 -44.55 27.92
N ASP A 48 18.32 -44.90 27.06
CA ASP A 48 17.13 -45.56 27.63
C ASP A 48 17.18 -47.07 27.37
N PRO A 49 17.48 -47.84 28.41
CA PRO A 49 17.63 -49.30 28.29
C PRO A 49 16.30 -49.98 27.94
N GLN A 50 15.18 -49.28 27.89
CA GLN A 50 13.85 -49.86 27.59
C GLN A 50 13.34 -49.34 26.25
N CYS A 51 14.31 -48.59 25.48
CA CYS A 51 13.88 -48.00 24.21
C CYS A 51 13.59 -49.08 23.17
N GLN A 52 12.41 -49.15 22.64
CA GLN A 52 11.97 -50.15 21.65
C GLN A 52 11.99 -49.57 20.24
N LEU A 53 12.61 -48.28 20.00
CA LEU A 53 12.65 -47.65 18.68
C LEU A 53 13.96 -47.96 17.97
N PHE A 54 14.01 -47.68 16.62
CA PHE A 54 15.20 -47.99 15.81
C PHE A 54 16.29 -46.95 16.05
N HIS A 55 17.53 -47.41 16.31
CA HIS A 55 18.67 -46.50 16.55
C HIS A 55 19.57 -46.44 15.31
N LEU A 56 19.41 -45.26 14.66
CA LEU A 56 20.27 -45.08 13.48
C LEU A 56 21.15 -43.85 13.67
N ASN A 57 22.43 -43.96 13.24
CA ASN A 57 23.20 -42.71 13.17
C ASN A 57 22.91 -41.93 11.88
N GLU A 58 23.33 -40.63 11.90
CA GLU A 58 23.01 -39.71 10.77
C GLU A 58 23.48 -40.29 9.44
N ASP A 59 24.62 -40.94 9.40
CA ASP A 59 25.13 -41.55 8.15
C ASP A 59 24.26 -42.74 7.72
N GLN A 60 23.84 -43.52 8.63
CA GLN A 60 22.97 -44.68 8.35
C GLN A 60 21.60 -44.21 7.89
N ARG A 61 21.20 -43.15 8.26
CA ARG A 61 19.90 -42.62 7.84
C ARG A 61 19.98 -42.05 6.43
N ASN A 62 21.03 -41.26 6.26
CA ASN A 62 21.18 -40.65 4.94
C ASN A 62 21.36 -41.70 3.85
N ASN A 63 21.84 -42.88 4.28
CA ASN A 63 22.10 -43.93 3.29
C ASN A 63 20.96 -44.93 3.23
N ALA A 64 19.88 -44.64 3.95
CA ALA A 64 18.77 -45.60 4.01
C ALA A 64 17.95 -45.55 2.71
N ILE A 65 17.69 -46.74 2.25
CA ILE A 65 16.96 -46.88 0.98
C ILE A 65 15.46 -46.66 1.23
N GLN A 66 14.89 -45.74 0.42
CA GLN A 66 13.46 -45.48 0.56
C GLN A 66 12.68 -46.00 -0.65
N ILE A 67 11.41 -46.39 -0.42
CA ILE A 67 10.49 -46.81 -1.48
C ILE A 67 9.23 -45.95 -1.41
N ASN A 68 9.04 -45.07 -2.42
CA ASN A 68 7.90 -44.16 -2.51
C ASN A 68 7.67 -43.41 -1.20
N GLY A 69 8.79 -42.97 -0.51
CA GLY A 69 8.64 -42.11 0.66
C GLY A 69 8.58 -42.88 1.97
N PHE A 70 8.74 -44.31 1.83
CA PHE A 70 8.71 -45.16 3.04
C PHE A 70 10.11 -45.75 3.29
N TYR A 71 10.40 -45.69 4.61
CA TYR A 71 11.62 -46.41 5.03
C TYR A 71 11.27 -47.69 5.77
N ARG A 72 12.21 -48.65 5.59
CA ARG A 72 11.93 -49.98 6.17
C ARG A 72 11.51 -49.86 7.63
N GLN A 73 12.01 -48.96 8.36
CA GLN A 73 11.73 -48.83 9.80
C GLN A 73 10.41 -48.09 10.03
N ASN A 74 9.85 -47.50 8.97
CA ASN A 74 8.66 -46.64 9.07
C ASN A 74 7.38 -47.38 8.71
N ILE A 75 7.56 -48.79 8.74
CA ILE A 75 6.36 -49.59 8.42
C ILE A 75 5.86 -50.28 9.69
N CYS A 76 4.59 -50.16 9.89
CA CYS A 76 3.99 -50.78 11.08
C CYS A 76 4.02 -52.30 10.99
N ASN A 77 4.48 -52.98 12.09
CA ASN A 77 4.66 -54.45 12.07
C ASN A 77 3.49 -55.15 12.73
N ILE A 78 2.34 -54.42 13.10
CA ILE A 78 1.18 -55.03 13.75
C ILE A 78 0.19 -55.50 12.69
N GLN A 79 -0.07 -56.82 12.65
CA GLN A 79 -1.02 -57.42 11.71
C GLN A 79 -2.46 -57.03 12.05
N ASN A 80 -3.22 -56.16 11.16
CA ASN A 80 -4.59 -55.69 11.36
C ASN A 80 -4.65 -54.56 12.39
N CYS A 81 -3.71 -53.62 12.27
CA CYS A 81 -3.54 -52.47 13.17
C CYS A 81 -4.77 -51.56 13.10
N LYS A 82 -5.54 -51.42 14.15
CA LYS A 82 -6.79 -50.63 14.18
C LYS A 82 -6.53 -49.24 14.76
N ILE A 83 -5.20 -48.91 14.81
CA ILE A 83 -4.86 -47.58 15.33
C ILE A 83 -4.98 -46.55 14.19
N THR A 84 -5.96 -45.56 14.26
CA THR A 84 -6.37 -44.57 13.27
C THR A 84 -5.17 -43.77 12.75
N ASN A 85 -4.11 -43.66 13.51
CA ASN A 85 -2.96 -42.85 13.10
C ASN A 85 -1.85 -43.71 12.51
N CYS A 86 -1.91 -45.04 12.58
CA CYS A 86 -1.00 -46.02 11.99
C CYS A 86 -1.27 -46.21 10.50
N ARG A 87 -2.46 -45.65 10.07
CA ARG A 87 -2.84 -45.80 8.65
C ARG A 87 -1.74 -45.25 7.73
N TYR A 88 -0.90 -44.30 8.16
CA TYR A 88 0.10 -43.62 7.33
C TYR A 88 1.42 -44.40 7.31
N LEU A 89 1.40 -45.46 8.01
CA LEU A 89 2.59 -46.33 8.10
C LEU A 89 2.32 -47.69 7.48
N HIS A 90 1.12 -47.83 6.80
CA HIS A 90 0.74 -49.11 6.17
C HIS A 90 0.63 -48.93 4.66
N PRO A 91 1.72 -49.02 3.96
CA PRO A 91 1.54 -48.93 2.51
C PRO A 91 0.86 -50.18 1.93
N ALA A 92 0.01 -49.97 0.92
CA ALA A 92 -0.80 -51.06 0.34
C ALA A 92 0.09 -52.22 -0.11
N TRP A 93 1.34 -51.89 -0.64
CA TRP A 93 2.18 -52.97 -1.17
C TRP A 93 2.82 -53.78 -0.04
N ALA A 94 2.89 -53.29 1.14
CA ALA A 94 3.53 -54.01 2.26
C ALA A 94 2.70 -55.23 2.67
N LYS A 95 1.43 -55.31 2.29
CA LYS A 95 0.55 -56.43 2.67
C LYS A 95 0.99 -57.73 2.00
N ASP A 96 1.73 -57.55 0.97
CA ASP A 96 2.10 -58.74 0.18
C ASP A 96 3.43 -59.32 0.65
N TYR A 97 4.06 -58.66 1.62
CA TYR A 97 5.40 -59.10 2.05
C TYR A 97 5.46 -59.21 3.57
N CYS A 98 6.44 -60.07 4.03
CA CYS A 98 6.64 -60.22 5.47
C CYS A 98 7.40 -59.02 6.04
N VAL A 99 6.63 -58.06 6.85
CA VAL A 99 7.18 -56.78 7.34
C VAL A 99 8.19 -57.05 8.47
N GLN A 100 7.93 -58.16 9.19
CA GLN A 100 8.81 -58.53 10.31
C GLN A 100 10.18 -58.97 9.80
N PHE A 101 10.21 -59.66 8.62
CA PHE A 101 11.45 -60.17 8.02
C PHE A 101 12.34 -59.00 7.57
N PHE A 102 11.84 -57.90 7.04
CA PHE A 102 12.82 -56.87 6.64
C PHE A 102 13.06 -55.88 7.78
N GLN A 103 12.41 -55.68 9.05
CA GLN A 103 12.70 -54.77 10.17
C GLN A 103 13.66 -55.42 11.17
N THR A 104 13.58 -56.76 11.21
CA THR A 104 14.51 -57.42 12.14
C THR A 104 14.86 -58.81 11.61
N LYS A 105 14.38 -60.01 12.01
CA LYS A 105 14.49 -61.44 11.62
C LYS A 105 13.21 -62.17 11.99
N CYS A 106 12.55 -62.62 10.88
CA CYS A 106 11.24 -63.29 11.08
C CYS A 106 11.44 -64.66 11.71
N LYS A 107 10.91 -64.88 12.92
CA LYS A 107 11.05 -66.16 13.65
C LYS A 107 9.93 -67.12 13.29
N ASN A 108 8.97 -66.63 12.34
CA ASN A 108 7.79 -67.43 11.95
C ASN A 108 7.90 -67.90 10.50
N LYS A 109 7.32 -69.19 10.01
CA LYS A 109 7.26 -69.67 8.61
C LYS A 109 6.25 -68.85 7.80
N CYS A 110 6.54 -67.53 7.54
CA CYS A 110 5.65 -66.64 6.78
C CYS A 110 6.01 -66.65 5.30
N ASN A 111 4.97 -66.50 4.41
CA ASN A 111 5.15 -66.50 2.95
C ASN A 111 5.54 -65.11 2.45
N ASN A 112 6.81 -64.95 1.68
CA ASN A 112 7.29 -63.89 0.79
C ASN A 112 8.34 -63.02 1.48
N HIS A 113 9.49 -63.72 2.00
CA HIS A 113 10.68 -63.07 2.57
C HIS A 113 11.55 -62.48 1.45
N LEU A 114 11.40 -61.25 1.25
CA LEU A 114 12.22 -60.60 0.21
C LEU A 114 13.07 -59.49 0.82
N LYS A 115 14.34 -59.47 0.28
CA LYS A 115 15.21 -58.38 0.74
C LYS A 115 14.67 -57.01 0.30
N TRP A 116 14.90 -55.95 1.13
CA TRP A 116 14.37 -54.59 0.91
C TRP A 116 14.72 -54.08 -0.49
N ASN A 117 15.88 -54.32 -1.05
CA ASN A 117 16.26 -53.86 -2.40
C ASN A 117 15.45 -54.57 -3.48
N ALA A 118 15.18 -55.78 -3.24
CA ALA A 118 14.37 -56.54 -4.22
C ALA A 118 12.92 -56.07 -4.21
N ILE A 119 12.44 -55.64 -3.10
CA ILE A 119 11.06 -55.13 -2.98
C ILE A 119 10.95 -53.79 -3.74
N LYS A 120 11.98 -53.07 -3.54
CA LYS A 120 12.01 -51.75 -4.21
C LYS A 120 11.84 -51.89 -5.71
N THR A 121 12.54 -52.77 -6.17
CA THR A 121 12.47 -52.98 -7.62
C THR A 121 11.05 -53.40 -8.03
N GLN A 122 10.44 -54.23 -7.22
CA GLN A 122 9.10 -54.74 -7.57
C GLN A 122 8.04 -53.64 -7.41
N VAL A 123 8.25 -52.86 -6.42
CA VAL A 123 7.27 -51.79 -6.17
C VAL A 123 7.39 -50.72 -7.25
N TYR A 124 8.58 -50.42 -7.61
CA TYR A 124 8.75 -49.40 -8.66
C TYR A 124 8.19 -49.90 -9.99
N GLU A 125 8.39 -51.17 -10.15
CA GLU A 125 7.82 -51.73 -11.38
C GLU A 125 6.29 -51.65 -11.39
N LYS A 126 5.77 -51.81 -10.28
CA LYS A 126 4.30 -51.89 -10.21
C LYS A 126 3.70 -50.48 -10.14
N TYR A 127 4.38 -49.55 -9.49
CA TYR A 127 3.69 -48.29 -9.17
C TYR A 127 4.44 -47.12 -9.82
N ASP A 128 5.24 -47.46 -10.79
CA ASP A 128 5.96 -46.42 -11.54
C ASP A 128 4.97 -45.61 -12.41
N ILE A 129 5.16 -44.27 -12.34
CA ILE A 129 4.36 -43.41 -13.22
C ILE A 129 5.29 -42.68 -14.20
N GLN A 130 5.26 -43.14 -15.48
CA GLN A 130 6.06 -42.54 -16.56
C GLN A 130 7.56 -42.63 -16.26
N GLY A 131 7.97 -43.69 -15.69
CA GLY A 131 9.41 -43.94 -15.49
C GLY A 131 9.99 -43.20 -14.30
N LEU A 132 8.95 -42.61 -13.52
CA LEU A 132 9.43 -41.86 -12.35
C LEU A 132 8.87 -42.45 -11.06
N ASN A 133 9.57 -42.15 -9.99
CA ASN A 133 9.08 -42.41 -8.61
C ASN A 133 9.35 -41.20 -7.73
N PRO A 134 8.68 -41.14 -6.71
CA PRO A 134 8.76 -39.95 -5.85
C PRO A 134 10.20 -39.50 -5.59
N GLU A 135 11.09 -40.39 -5.57
CA GLU A 135 12.49 -40.05 -5.23
C GLU A 135 13.17 -39.32 -6.38
N GLN A 136 12.59 -39.36 -7.49
CA GLN A 136 13.25 -38.81 -8.68
C GLN A 136 12.58 -37.49 -9.10
N LEU A 137 11.62 -37.02 -8.21
CA LEU A 137 10.84 -35.85 -8.62
C LEU A 137 11.60 -34.56 -8.29
N CYS A 138 11.50 -33.60 -9.30
CA CYS A 138 12.20 -32.32 -9.16
C CYS A 138 11.36 -31.34 -8.33
N ARG A 139 12.09 -30.42 -7.45
CA ARG A 139 11.45 -29.52 -6.47
C ARG A 139 11.38 -28.09 -6.99
N LYS A 140 11.95 -27.94 -8.10
CA LYS A 140 12.09 -26.55 -8.54
C LYS A 140 10.82 -26.08 -9.24
N LEU A 141 10.35 -24.98 -8.64
CA LEU A 141 9.13 -24.39 -9.20
C LEU A 141 9.36 -23.88 -10.63
N ASP A 142 8.71 -24.47 -11.73
CA ASP A 142 8.79 -24.00 -13.12
C ASP A 142 9.97 -24.62 -13.86
N CYS A 143 10.42 -25.73 -13.34
CA CYS A 143 11.50 -26.49 -13.96
C CYS A 143 10.97 -27.38 -15.07
N LYS A 144 11.55 -27.33 -16.26
CA LYS A 144 11.05 -28.10 -17.42
C LYS A 144 11.79 -29.42 -17.56
N CYS A 145 12.36 -29.91 -16.49
CA CYS A 145 13.10 -31.17 -16.60
C CYS A 145 12.14 -32.36 -16.63
N LEU A 146 12.61 -33.41 -17.18
CA LEU A 146 11.80 -34.64 -17.37
C LEU A 146 11.36 -35.20 -16.03
N LYS A 147 11.86 -34.59 -14.96
CA LYS A 147 11.55 -35.08 -13.60
C LYS A 147 10.42 -34.26 -12.97
N HIS A 148 9.89 -33.29 -13.81
CA HIS A 148 8.76 -32.47 -13.38
C HIS A 148 7.47 -32.94 -14.07
N LEU A 149 6.55 -33.66 -13.27
CA LEU A 149 5.34 -34.26 -13.87
C LEU A 149 4.23 -33.21 -13.99
N PRO A 150 3.67 -33.09 -15.19
CA PRO A 150 2.56 -32.15 -15.41
C PRO A 150 1.31 -32.50 -14.58
N ASN A 151 0.71 -31.56 -13.80
CA ASN A 151 -0.53 -31.71 -13.02
C ASN A 151 -0.24 -32.26 -11.62
N ILE A 152 1.10 -32.38 -11.35
CA ILE A 152 1.51 -32.87 -10.02
C ILE A 152 1.44 -31.70 -9.02
N GLU A 153 1.06 -30.44 -9.46
CA GLU A 153 1.09 -29.21 -8.65
C GLU A 153 -0.04 -29.19 -7.62
N ASP A 154 -0.96 -30.13 -7.86
CA ASP A 154 -2.08 -30.21 -6.91
C ASP A 154 -1.73 -31.11 -5.72
N PHE A 155 -0.60 -31.78 -5.81
CA PHE A 155 -0.24 -32.74 -4.76
C PHE A 155 1.06 -32.31 -4.08
N CYS A 156 1.20 -32.64 -2.85
CA CYS A 156 2.40 -32.30 -2.06
C CYS A 156 3.55 -33.27 -2.36
N ILE A 157 4.61 -32.69 -3.02
CA ILE A 157 5.75 -33.53 -3.42
C ILE A 157 6.51 -33.99 -2.17
N ASP A 158 6.55 -33.10 -1.14
CA ASP A 158 7.25 -33.41 0.11
C ASP A 158 6.56 -34.55 0.86
N TYR A 159 5.32 -34.56 0.66
CA TYR A 159 4.58 -35.68 1.27
C TYR A 159 4.89 -36.99 0.56
N PHE A 160 5.07 -37.03 -0.81
CA PHE A 160 5.45 -38.24 -1.55
C PHE A 160 6.79 -38.79 -1.05
N LYS A 161 7.49 -37.89 -0.53
CA LYS A 161 8.86 -38.30 -0.13
C LYS A 161 8.92 -38.57 1.36
N GLY A 162 7.75 -38.35 2.02
CA GLY A 162 7.64 -38.68 3.43
C GLY A 162 8.23 -37.61 4.34
N ILE A 163 8.43 -36.34 3.84
CA ILE A 163 9.17 -35.38 4.66
C ILE A 163 8.28 -34.16 4.93
N CYS A 164 7.04 -34.15 4.57
CA CYS A 164 6.17 -33.00 4.78
C CYS A 164 5.82 -32.85 6.27
N PRO A 165 6.08 -31.55 6.84
CA PRO A 165 5.96 -31.38 8.28
C PRO A 165 4.62 -30.78 8.69
N GLN A 166 3.69 -30.52 7.65
CA GLN A 166 2.51 -29.70 7.97
C GLN A 166 1.26 -30.56 8.08
N ILE A 167 0.49 -30.15 9.16
CA ILE A 167 -0.79 -30.83 9.42
C ILE A 167 -1.85 -30.30 8.46
N GLU A 168 -1.67 -29.00 7.98
CA GLU A 168 -2.63 -28.40 7.04
C GLU A 168 -1.90 -27.87 5.80
N CYS A 169 -1.28 -28.89 5.08
CA CYS A 169 -0.59 -28.56 3.82
C CYS A 169 -1.60 -28.11 2.76
N SER A 170 -1.29 -26.93 2.17
CA SER A 170 -2.20 -26.35 1.16
C SER A 170 -2.36 -27.26 -0.05
N LYS A 171 -1.34 -28.31 -0.13
CA LYS A 171 -1.39 -29.29 -1.25
C LYS A 171 -1.96 -30.62 -0.79
N LYS A 172 -2.62 -31.40 -1.66
CA LYS A 172 -3.30 -32.67 -1.29
C LYS A 172 -2.29 -33.76 -0.95
N HIS A 173 -2.44 -34.45 0.23
CA HIS A 173 -1.59 -35.58 0.67
C HIS A 173 -2.22 -36.91 0.27
N VAL A 174 -1.74 -37.42 -0.81
CA VAL A 174 -2.20 -38.75 -1.25
C VAL A 174 -0.99 -39.65 -1.43
N PHE A 175 -1.22 -41.07 -1.22
CA PHE A 175 -0.10 -42.01 -1.43
C PHE A 175 0.21 -42.15 -2.91
N TRP A 176 1.52 -42.24 -3.17
CA TRP A 176 1.98 -42.40 -4.57
C TRP A 176 1.30 -43.59 -5.24
N GLU A 177 1.02 -44.58 -4.60
CA GLU A 177 0.45 -45.83 -5.15
C GLU A 177 -1.00 -45.64 -5.55
N GLU A 178 -1.58 -44.63 -4.97
CA GLU A 178 -3.00 -44.41 -5.23
C GLU A 178 -3.21 -43.54 -6.47
N LEU A 179 -2.09 -43.10 -6.94
CA LEU A 179 -2.19 -42.21 -8.11
C LEU A 179 -2.30 -43.01 -9.41
N LYS A 180 -1.82 -44.21 -9.39
CA LYS A 180 -1.88 -45.08 -10.59
C LYS A 180 -3.33 -45.41 -10.96
N SER A 181 -4.27 -45.41 -10.01
CA SER A 181 -5.69 -45.76 -10.23
C SER A 181 -6.52 -44.51 -10.48
N ASN A 182 -5.86 -43.27 -10.44
CA ASN A 182 -6.54 -42.00 -10.69
C ASN A 182 -6.68 -41.75 -12.20
N ARG A 183 -7.87 -41.93 -12.79
CA ARG A 183 -8.28 -41.77 -14.19
C ARG A 183 -7.84 -40.42 -14.76
N LYS A 184 -7.46 -39.40 -13.89
CA LYS A 184 -7.01 -38.07 -14.32
C LYS A 184 -5.53 -38.06 -14.69
N LEU A 185 -4.77 -39.22 -14.42
CA LEU A 185 -3.35 -39.32 -14.77
C LEU A 185 -3.12 -40.42 -15.80
N GLN A 186 -4.30 -41.21 -16.31
CA GLN A 186 -4.23 -42.21 -17.39
C GLN A 186 -4.62 -41.56 -18.73
N PHE A 187 -3.69 -41.07 -19.51
CA PHE A 187 -3.76 -40.42 -20.84
C PHE A 187 -4.56 -41.26 -21.82
N GLU A 188 -5.98 -41.14 -21.79
CA GLU A 188 -6.71 -41.17 -23.09
C GLU A 188 -6.49 -39.89 -23.87
N GLU A 189 -5.64 -39.96 -25.01
CA GLU A 189 -5.65 -38.75 -25.85
C GLU A 189 -6.97 -37.99 -25.71
N PRO A 190 -6.99 -36.84 -25.01
CA PRO A 190 -8.25 -36.09 -24.91
C PRO A 190 -8.95 -35.95 -26.26
N LYS A 191 -10.00 -36.72 -26.47
CA LYS A 191 -10.84 -36.37 -27.62
C LYS A 191 -10.96 -34.84 -27.78
N LEU A 192 -10.17 -34.33 -28.82
CA LEU A 192 -10.20 -32.90 -29.12
C LEU A 192 -11.65 -32.39 -29.27
N LYS A 193 -12.06 -31.50 -28.48
CA LYS A 193 -13.41 -30.91 -28.46
C LYS A 193 -13.47 -29.68 -29.37
N PRO A 194 -14.72 -29.51 -30.01
CA PRO A 194 -14.90 -28.37 -30.90
C PRO A 194 -14.87 -27.03 -30.15
N CYS A 195 -14.14 -26.07 -30.79
CA CYS A 195 -14.22 -24.71 -30.25
C CYS A 195 -15.56 -24.06 -30.57
N SER A 196 -16.51 -23.99 -29.50
CA SER A 196 -17.86 -23.48 -29.76
C SER A 196 -18.17 -22.30 -28.84
N GLN A 197 -19.16 -21.45 -29.34
CA GLN A 197 -19.66 -20.31 -28.54
C GLN A 197 -20.19 -20.78 -27.18
N GLN A 198 -20.73 -21.93 -27.10
CA GLN A 198 -21.27 -22.50 -25.86
C GLN A 198 -20.17 -22.75 -24.83
N ASN A 199 -18.99 -23.13 -25.30
CA ASN A 199 -17.84 -23.36 -24.40
C ASN A 199 -17.33 -22.04 -23.80
N LEU A 200 -17.45 -21.00 -24.52
CA LEU A 200 -17.05 -19.67 -24.04
C LEU A 200 -18.02 -19.15 -22.98
N TYR A 201 -19.33 -19.39 -23.16
CA TYR A 201 -20.37 -19.00 -22.20
C TYR A 201 -20.21 -19.77 -20.88
N LYS A 202 -19.85 -21.00 -20.96
CA LYS A 202 -19.62 -21.83 -19.77
C LYS A 202 -18.35 -21.40 -19.04
N GLN A 203 -17.29 -20.98 -19.72
CA GLN A 203 -16.04 -20.44 -19.18
C GLN A 203 -16.26 -19.05 -18.56
N SER A 204 -17.12 -18.20 -19.15
CA SER A 204 -17.55 -16.91 -18.61
C SER A 204 -18.31 -17.08 -17.28
N GLN A 205 -19.06 -18.14 -17.03
CA GLN A 205 -19.77 -18.46 -15.78
C GLN A 205 -18.81 -18.98 -14.71
N LEU A 206 -17.64 -19.68 -15.10
CA LEU A 206 -16.58 -20.16 -14.19
C LEU A 206 -15.63 -19.01 -13.82
N ASN A 207 -15.48 -17.92 -14.63
CA ASN A 207 -14.72 -16.68 -14.41
C ASN A 207 -15.36 -15.83 -13.32
N GLU A 208 -16.60 -16.19 -12.79
CA GLU A 208 -17.16 -15.67 -11.53
C GLU A 208 -16.23 -15.92 -10.34
N ASN A 209 -15.12 -16.79 -10.54
CA ASN A 209 -14.02 -16.97 -9.58
C ASN A 209 -13.12 -15.73 -9.50
N ASN A 210 -13.25 -14.74 -10.57
CA ASN A 210 -12.76 -13.37 -10.41
C ASN A 210 -13.40 -12.65 -9.21
N THR A 211 -14.45 -13.31 -8.60
CA THR A 211 -15.09 -12.80 -7.37
C THR A 211 -14.23 -13.06 -6.14
N PHE A 212 -13.40 -14.12 -6.22
CA PHE A 212 -12.54 -14.44 -5.07
C PHE A 212 -11.38 -13.45 -4.98
N ILE A 213 -10.76 -12.95 -6.21
CA ILE A 213 -9.74 -11.88 -6.30
C ILE A 213 -10.38 -10.53 -5.95
N GLN A 214 -11.68 -10.26 -6.32
CA GLN A 214 -12.51 -9.11 -5.95
C GLN A 214 -12.85 -9.13 -4.45
N VAL A 215 -13.10 -10.34 -3.82
CA VAL A 215 -13.46 -10.51 -2.40
C VAL A 215 -12.21 -10.34 -1.54
N MET A 216 -11.01 -10.78 -1.90
CA MET A 216 -9.73 -10.58 -1.20
C MET A 216 -9.28 -9.13 -1.31
N ILE A 217 -9.58 -8.41 -2.41
CA ILE A 217 -9.35 -7.00 -2.74
C ILE A 217 -10.31 -6.12 -1.93
N ASP A 218 -11.59 -6.52 -1.76
CA ASP A 218 -12.57 -5.85 -0.89
C ASP A 218 -12.18 -5.98 0.58
N GLU A 219 -11.51 -7.06 0.96
CA GLU A 219 -11.08 -7.31 2.36
C GLU A 219 -9.84 -6.48 2.70
N GLN A 220 -8.87 -6.38 1.84
CA GLN A 220 -7.66 -5.59 2.06
C GLN A 220 -7.97 -4.09 1.99
N GLU A 221 -8.86 -3.64 1.05
CA GLU A 221 -9.34 -2.26 0.91
C GLU A 221 -10.26 -1.86 2.07
N LEU A 222 -11.07 -2.83 2.56
CA LEU A 222 -11.86 -2.67 3.80
C LEU A 222 -10.96 -2.55 5.02
N LYS A 223 -9.84 -3.29 5.07
CA LYS A 223 -8.86 -3.23 6.18
C LYS A 223 -8.10 -1.89 6.15
N ARG A 224 -7.82 -1.44 5.00
CA ARG A 224 -7.16 -0.15 4.82
C ARG A 224 -8.11 1.01 5.13
N MET A 225 -9.42 0.92 4.61
CA MET A 225 -10.55 1.80 4.92
C MET A 225 -10.83 1.84 6.43
N HIS A 226 -10.78 0.60 7.07
CA HIS A 226 -10.92 0.46 8.53
C HIS A 226 -9.74 1.11 9.26
N LYS A 227 -8.55 1.07 8.61
CA LYS A 227 -7.32 1.64 9.19
C LYS A 227 -7.29 3.16 9.01
N ALA A 228 -7.74 3.72 7.83
CA ALA A 228 -7.83 5.16 7.53
C ALA A 228 -8.98 5.82 8.31
N LEU A 229 -10.16 5.08 8.49
CA LEU A 229 -11.28 5.48 9.35
C LEU A 229 -10.88 5.45 10.83
N GLN A 230 -9.99 4.47 11.18
CA GLN A 230 -9.52 4.33 12.55
C GLN A 230 -8.54 5.46 12.92
N GLN A 231 -7.87 6.03 11.82
CA GLN A 231 -6.81 7.01 12.13
C GLN A 231 -7.39 8.41 12.31
N GLN A 232 -8.66 8.80 11.71
CA GLN A 232 -9.36 10.08 11.88
C GLN A 232 -10.06 10.15 13.24
N ASN A 233 -10.28 8.99 13.93
CA ASN A 233 -10.96 8.92 15.22
C ASN A 233 -10.03 8.43 16.32
N ILE A 234 -8.68 8.81 16.01
CA ILE A 234 -7.70 8.31 17.00
C ILE A 234 -7.44 9.41 18.02
N ILE A 235 -7.49 9.00 19.21
CA ILE A 235 -7.07 9.87 20.30
C ILE A 235 -5.80 9.30 20.94
N ASP A 236 -4.72 10.15 20.79
CA ASP A 236 -3.47 9.71 21.40
C ASP A 236 -3.27 10.42 22.75
N ILE A 237 -3.13 9.59 23.76
CA ILE A 237 -2.86 10.14 25.10
C ILE A 237 -1.46 9.76 25.55
N ILE A 238 -0.70 10.85 25.89
CA ILE A 238 0.68 10.55 26.30
C ILE A 238 0.88 11.05 27.73
N PHE A 239 1.49 10.06 28.55
CA PHE A 239 1.89 10.47 29.91
C PHE A 239 3.40 10.62 29.99
N ILE A 240 3.78 11.85 30.31
CA ILE A 240 5.20 12.08 30.62
C ILE A 240 5.38 12.25 32.13
N MET A 241 6.23 11.31 32.61
CA MET A 241 6.21 11.30 34.09
C MET A 241 7.64 11.29 34.62
N ASP A 242 7.81 12.19 35.68
CA ASP A 242 9.03 12.13 36.49
C ASP A 242 9.12 10.83 37.30
N CYS A 243 10.33 10.07 37.11
CA CYS A 243 10.44 8.78 37.81
C CYS A 243 11.59 8.81 38.79
N THR A 244 11.72 10.06 39.46
CA THR A 244 12.78 10.17 40.49
C THR A 244 12.17 10.00 41.88
N LYS A 245 13.02 9.85 42.95
CA LYS A 245 12.74 9.29 44.28
C LYS A 245 11.47 9.89 44.87
N THR A 246 11.05 11.12 44.50
CA THR A 246 9.91 11.75 45.18
C THR A 246 8.62 11.48 44.41
N MET A 247 8.71 10.65 43.37
CA MET A 247 7.55 10.53 42.48
C MET A 247 6.92 9.14 42.61
N ASP A 248 7.31 8.35 43.67
CA ASP A 248 6.84 6.95 43.80
C ASP A 248 5.32 6.91 43.96
N ARG A 249 4.82 7.79 44.77
CA ARG A 249 3.38 7.77 45.03
C ARG A 249 2.58 8.17 43.78
N TRP A 250 3.07 9.02 42.97
CA TRP A 250 2.44 9.42 41.69
C TRP A 250 2.49 8.27 40.68
N ILE A 251 3.59 7.58 40.63
CA ILE A 251 3.73 6.42 39.73
C ILE A 251 2.72 5.34 40.12
N GLN A 252 2.53 5.19 41.47
CA GLN A 252 1.59 4.17 41.96
C GLN A 252 0.15 4.56 41.61
N GLN A 253 -0.10 5.85 41.83
CA GLN A 253 -1.47 6.28 41.50
C GLN A 253 -1.74 6.13 40.00
N CYS A 254 -0.84 6.46 39.17
CA CYS A 254 -0.98 6.26 37.73
C CYS A 254 -1.23 4.80 37.38
N HIS A 255 -0.50 3.91 38.02
CA HIS A 255 -0.66 2.46 37.78
C HIS A 255 -2.03 1.98 38.21
N LEU A 256 -2.56 2.47 39.39
CA LEU A 256 -3.79 1.93 39.99
C LEU A 256 -5.03 2.47 39.26
N GLN A 257 -4.88 3.73 38.73
CA GLN A 257 -6.13 4.40 38.33
C GLN A 257 -6.21 4.54 36.82
N MET A 258 -5.14 4.30 36.06
CA MET A 258 -5.05 4.55 34.62
C MET A 258 -6.08 3.73 33.86
N ASP A 259 -6.18 2.46 34.21
CA ASP A 259 -7.11 1.57 33.50
C ASP A 259 -8.56 2.03 33.66
N ASN A 260 -8.86 2.40 34.88
CA ASN A 260 -10.25 2.81 35.15
C ASN A 260 -10.60 4.12 34.42
N ILE A 261 -9.68 5.09 34.45
CA ILE A 261 -9.92 6.42 33.85
C ILE A 261 -10.04 6.30 32.33
N ILE A 262 -9.12 5.50 31.78
CA ILE A 262 -9.07 5.39 30.31
C ILE A 262 -10.26 4.58 29.80
N GLN A 263 -10.67 3.52 30.59
CA GLN A 263 -11.81 2.69 30.15
C GLN A 263 -13.11 3.50 30.22
N ASN A 264 -13.22 4.26 31.29
CA ASN A 264 -14.40 5.11 31.39
C ASN A 264 -14.47 6.12 30.24
N PHE A 265 -13.36 6.67 29.92
CA PHE A 265 -13.29 7.61 28.80
C PHE A 265 -13.61 6.91 27.47
N ARG A 266 -13.12 5.68 27.30
CA ARG A 266 -13.39 4.92 26.06
C ARG A 266 -14.88 4.61 25.92
N ASN A 267 -15.44 4.26 27.09
CA ASN A 267 -16.86 3.88 27.06
C ASN A 267 -17.75 5.08 26.68
N LYS A 268 -17.31 6.24 27.04
CA LYS A 268 -18.09 7.44 26.73
C LYS A 268 -17.84 7.90 25.29
N ASN A 269 -16.75 7.39 24.70
CA ASN A 269 -16.39 7.85 23.36
C ASN A 269 -16.08 6.66 22.44
N LYS A 270 -17.06 5.82 22.15
CA LYS A 270 -16.89 4.50 21.52
C LYS A 270 -16.57 4.64 20.03
N GLN A 271 -16.69 5.82 19.56
CA GLN A 271 -16.49 6.07 18.13
C GLN A 271 -15.02 6.36 17.81
N TYR A 272 -14.18 6.53 18.94
CA TYR A 272 -12.76 6.82 18.76
C TYR A 272 -11.89 5.66 19.25
N ILE A 273 -10.81 5.47 18.53
CA ILE A 273 -9.79 4.55 19.05
C ILE A 273 -8.81 5.32 19.94
N THR A 274 -8.74 4.90 21.24
CA THR A 274 -7.88 5.59 22.21
C THR A 274 -6.59 4.80 22.44
N ARG A 275 -5.46 5.49 22.12
CA ARG A 275 -4.15 4.87 22.37
C ARG A 275 -3.41 5.62 23.46
N VAL A 276 -2.70 4.83 24.23
CA VAL A 276 -2.02 5.47 25.37
C VAL A 276 -0.53 5.16 25.31
N GLY A 277 0.22 6.24 25.44
CA GLY A 277 1.67 6.09 25.57
C GLY A 277 2.19 6.62 26.90
N PHE A 278 3.42 6.05 27.23
CA PHE A 278 4.00 6.48 28.52
C PHE A 278 5.50 6.75 28.35
N VAL A 279 5.91 7.92 28.88
CA VAL A 279 7.33 8.24 28.88
C VAL A 279 7.78 8.59 30.30
N GLY A 280 8.73 7.79 30.81
CA GLY A 280 9.35 8.09 32.11
C GLY A 280 10.75 8.67 31.96
N TYR A 281 10.91 9.84 32.58
CA TYR A 281 12.26 10.39 32.49
C TYR A 281 12.87 10.55 33.88
N ARG A 282 14.26 10.46 33.87
CA ARG A 282 15.02 10.66 35.11
C ARG A 282 16.16 11.63 34.87
N ASP A 283 16.96 11.89 36.00
CA ASP A 283 18.12 12.78 35.86
C ASP A 283 19.27 12.11 35.11
N ILE A 284 20.09 12.91 34.39
CA ILE A 284 21.25 12.39 33.65
C ILE A 284 22.48 12.36 34.57
N ILE A 285 23.14 11.06 34.79
CA ILE A 285 24.38 10.98 35.56
C ILE A 285 25.57 11.01 34.61
N ILE A 286 26.44 12.16 34.68
CA ILE A 286 27.61 12.18 33.78
C ILE A 286 28.88 11.97 34.61
N LYS A 287 29.95 10.91 34.23
CA LYS A 287 31.27 10.80 34.91
C LYS A 287 32.30 11.66 34.19
N LYS A 288 32.98 12.68 34.93
CA LYS A 288 34.06 13.51 34.37
C LYS A 288 35.36 12.73 34.25
N GLN A 289 36.04 12.53 32.95
CA GLN A 289 37.45 12.11 32.85
C GLN A 289 38.39 13.32 32.82
N GLN A 290 39.09 13.75 33.94
CA GLN A 290 40.21 14.65 34.23
C GLN A 290 40.87 15.17 32.95
N SER A 291 40.47 16.36 32.40
CA SER A 291 41.38 17.44 31.98
C SER A 291 40.62 18.45 31.10
N MET A 292 40.35 19.61 31.70
CA MET A 292 40.21 21.03 31.35
C MET A 292 40.48 21.26 29.85
N ILE A 293 39.31 21.38 29.05
CA ILE A 293 39.34 22.26 27.86
C ILE A 293 37.90 22.58 27.46
N LYS A 294 37.46 23.80 27.54
CA LYS A 294 36.44 24.72 26.99
C LYS A 294 35.90 24.23 25.65
N LEU A 295 34.61 23.53 25.64
CA LEU A 295 33.95 23.11 24.39
C LEU A 295 32.62 23.85 24.24
N ASP A 296 32.25 24.47 22.97
CA ASP A 296 31.26 24.88 21.97
C ASP A 296 30.56 23.69 21.33
N ARG A 297 29.23 23.47 21.59
CA ARG A 297 28.10 22.55 21.43
C ARG A 297 27.57 22.58 20.00
N LYS A 298 28.21 22.98 18.92
CA LYS A 298 27.75 22.79 17.53
C LYS A 298 28.23 21.46 16.96
N SER A 299 28.72 20.54 17.76
CA SER A 299 29.20 19.26 17.23
C SER A 299 28.46 18.09 17.89
N LEU A 300 27.30 18.27 18.65
CA LEU A 300 26.66 17.14 19.38
C LEU A 300 25.34 16.75 18.72
N LEU A 301 25.05 17.32 17.40
CA LEU A 301 23.74 16.86 16.92
C LEU A 301 23.82 16.52 15.43
N SER A 302 24.98 16.02 14.80
CA SER A 302 24.90 15.55 13.41
C SER A 302 25.34 14.08 13.31
N GLN A 303 24.44 13.16 13.27
CA GLN A 303 24.42 11.76 12.82
C GLN A 303 25.06 11.63 11.43
N ASN A 304 26.37 11.89 11.26
CA ASN A 304 27.04 11.18 10.14
C ASN A 304 28.43 10.71 10.55
N ASP A 305 28.64 9.41 10.78
CA ASP A 305 29.68 8.39 10.60
C ASP A 305 31.03 9.01 10.24
N ASN A 306 31.85 9.38 11.32
CA ASN A 306 33.31 9.18 11.47
C ASN A 306 33.93 10.37 12.22
N ILE A 307 33.84 10.47 13.60
CA ILE A 307 34.88 11.22 14.32
C ILE A 307 34.88 10.81 15.78
N GLU A 308 35.73 9.87 16.28
CA GLU A 308 36.43 9.58 17.53
C GLU A 308 35.92 10.44 18.68
N GLN A 309 34.84 9.98 19.38
CA GLN A 309 34.41 9.85 20.78
C GLN A 309 35.50 10.30 21.75
N MET A 310 35.53 11.57 22.24
CA MET A 310 36.06 11.62 23.61
C MET A 310 35.66 12.94 24.27
N ASP A 311 34.60 12.89 25.35
CA ASP A 311 34.92 13.31 26.73
C ASP A 311 33.62 13.42 27.55
N PHE A 312 32.61 12.54 27.49
CA PHE A 312 31.63 12.32 28.56
C PHE A 312 30.85 11.03 28.30
N GLN A 313 30.95 10.03 29.19
CA GLN A 313 30.17 8.79 29.08
C GLN A 313 28.87 8.90 29.88
N ILE A 314 27.57 9.06 29.13
CA ILE A 314 26.28 8.89 29.79
C ILE A 314 26.22 7.53 30.48
N LEU A 315 26.33 7.39 31.75
CA LEU A 315 26.46 6.16 32.56
C LEU A 315 25.10 5.51 32.76
N ASP A 316 23.93 6.34 32.44
CA ASP A 316 22.66 5.65 32.70
C ASP A 316 21.85 5.52 31.40
N LYS A 317 22.01 4.50 30.58
CA LYS A 317 21.32 4.20 29.31
C LYS A 317 19.81 4.08 29.52
N ASN A 318 19.30 4.22 30.82
CA ASN A 318 17.87 4.07 31.09
C ASN A 318 17.28 5.38 31.63
N HIS A 319 17.83 6.57 31.42
CA HIS A 319 17.36 7.83 32.01
C HIS A 319 16.07 8.29 31.34
N VAL A 320 15.72 7.66 30.15
CA VAL A 320 14.38 7.81 29.56
C VAL A 320 13.83 6.43 29.21
N VAL A 321 12.72 6.09 29.74
CA VAL A 321 12.05 4.82 29.40
C VAL A 321 10.68 5.14 28.80
N PHE A 322 10.32 4.26 27.83
CA PHE A 322 9.02 4.61 27.23
C PHE A 322 8.32 3.36 26.72
N HIS A 323 7.12 3.43 26.68
CA HIS A 323 6.25 2.51 25.93
C HIS A 323 5.50 3.28 24.84
N ASP A 324 5.62 2.67 23.71
CA ASP A 324 4.95 3.37 22.60
C ASP A 324 3.43 3.31 22.74
N LEU A 325 2.69 4.16 21.82
CA LEU A 325 1.22 4.24 21.86
C LEU A 325 0.58 2.90 21.48
N THR A 326 -0.37 2.47 22.32
CA THR A 326 -1.07 1.20 22.06
C THR A 326 -2.52 1.31 22.55
N ASP A 327 -3.40 0.54 21.98
CA ASP A 327 -4.80 0.51 22.41
C ASP A 327 -5.03 -0.60 23.44
N LYS A 328 -3.96 -1.34 23.75
CA LYS A 328 -4.03 -2.36 24.80
C LYS A 328 -3.54 -1.77 26.13
N ILE A 329 -4.48 -1.35 26.98
CA ILE A 329 -4.18 -0.57 28.19
C ILE A 329 -3.47 -1.45 29.21
N GLU A 330 -3.67 -2.71 29.18
CA GLU A 330 -3.04 -3.64 30.14
C GLU A 330 -1.52 -3.63 30.00
N LEU A 331 -1.09 -3.36 28.72
CA LEU A 331 0.37 -3.35 28.49
C LEU A 331 1.01 -2.10 29.11
N ILE A 332 0.29 -1.04 29.02
CA ILE A 332 0.79 0.20 29.61
C ILE A 332 0.81 0.09 31.14
N LYS A 333 -0.24 -0.48 31.64
CA LYS A 333 -0.33 -0.70 33.10
C LYS A 333 0.84 -1.53 33.62
N GLU A 334 1.11 -2.59 32.86
CA GLU A 334 2.23 -3.47 33.27
C GLU A 334 3.57 -2.74 33.19
N PHE A 335 3.62 -1.90 32.15
CA PHE A 335 4.86 -1.15 31.97
C PHE A 335 5.08 -0.16 33.11
N VAL A 336 4.02 0.57 33.49
CA VAL A 336 4.12 1.56 34.56
C VAL A 336 4.46 0.87 35.88
N LYS A 337 3.86 -0.33 36.12
CA LYS A 337 4.13 -1.12 37.34
C LYS A 337 5.61 -1.41 37.52
N GLN A 338 6.29 -1.49 36.35
CA GLN A 338 7.71 -1.90 36.40
C GLN A 338 8.61 -0.70 36.70
N GLN A 339 7.97 0.49 36.71
CA GLN A 339 8.82 1.67 36.91
C GLN A 339 9.03 1.96 38.39
N LYS A 340 10.29 2.13 38.78
CA LYS A 340 10.62 2.50 40.18
C LYS A 340 11.24 3.90 40.23
N ALA A 341 10.69 4.60 41.25
CA ALA A 341 11.31 5.93 41.40
C ALA A 341 12.76 5.81 41.86
N THR A 342 13.68 5.84 40.92
CA THR A 342 15.10 5.72 41.26
C THR A 342 15.88 6.87 40.63
N GLY A 343 17.07 7.17 41.16
CA GLY A 343 17.88 8.26 40.59
C GLY A 343 17.65 9.58 41.32
N GLY A 344 18.38 10.76 40.84
CA GLY A 344 18.20 12.07 41.49
C GLY A 344 19.53 12.67 41.96
N GLY A 345 20.32 12.86 40.97
CA GLY A 345 21.59 13.53 41.23
C GLY A 345 21.42 14.91 41.86
N ASP A 346 21.07 15.89 41.11
CA ASP A 346 20.73 17.25 41.56
C ASP A 346 19.23 17.50 41.46
N GLU A 347 18.79 18.59 42.00
CA GLU A 347 17.35 18.88 42.12
C GLU A 347 16.69 19.02 40.74
N ALA A 348 17.40 19.46 39.67
CA ALA A 348 16.84 19.57 38.32
C ALA A 348 16.88 18.23 37.60
N GLU A 349 15.77 17.97 36.72
CA GLU A 349 15.68 16.68 36.02
C GLU A 349 15.72 16.88 34.51
N ASP A 350 15.77 15.71 33.77
CA ASP A 350 15.94 15.83 32.31
C ASP A 350 14.57 15.83 31.61
N ILE A 351 13.75 16.79 31.85
CA ILE A 351 12.39 16.91 31.29
C ILE A 351 12.46 17.08 29.78
N VAL A 352 13.51 17.73 29.33
CA VAL A 352 13.65 17.99 27.89
C VAL A 352 13.77 16.66 27.14
N ALA A 353 14.51 15.77 27.69
CA ALA A 353 14.65 14.46 27.05
C ALA A 353 13.31 13.70 27.03
N GLY A 354 12.60 13.82 28.11
CA GLY A 354 11.28 13.18 28.16
C GLY A 354 10.31 13.71 27.11
N ILE A 355 10.26 15.00 26.95
CA ILE A 355 9.33 15.60 25.96
C ILE A 355 9.81 15.28 24.55
N GLU A 356 11.07 15.34 24.37
CA GLU A 356 11.61 14.97 23.05
C GLU A 356 11.24 13.54 22.67
N LYS A 357 11.47 12.67 23.64
CA LYS A 357 11.11 11.27 23.36
C LYS A 357 9.60 11.14 23.08
N ALA A 358 8.79 11.84 23.83
CA ALA A 358 7.33 11.82 23.60
C ALA A 358 6.98 12.25 22.18
N SER A 359 7.72 13.22 21.67
CA SER A 359 7.44 13.71 20.32
C SER A 359 7.79 12.68 19.25
N GLN A 360 8.52 11.69 19.64
CA GLN A 360 9.00 10.69 18.68
C GLN A 360 8.15 9.42 18.74
N LEU A 361 7.17 9.36 19.68
CA LEU A 361 6.31 8.17 19.73
C LEU A 361 5.45 8.08 18.45
N ASN A 362 5.00 6.84 18.18
CA ASN A 362 4.21 6.62 16.96
C ASN A 362 2.84 7.31 17.02
N ILE A 363 2.84 8.71 16.98
CA ILE A 363 1.62 9.52 17.08
C ILE A 363 0.86 9.48 15.75
N SER A 364 -0.45 9.43 15.81
CA SER A 364 -1.26 9.41 14.59
C SER A 364 -0.90 10.57 13.67
N LYS A 365 -0.88 10.29 12.38
CA LYS A 365 -0.39 11.30 11.41
C LYS A 365 -1.57 12.05 10.78
N HIS A 366 -2.81 11.61 11.19
CA HIS A 366 -4.00 12.30 10.67
C HIS A 366 -4.17 13.68 11.31
N GLN A 367 -4.46 14.71 10.58
CA GLN A 367 -4.48 16.11 11.02
C GLN A 367 -5.65 16.40 11.95
N ASP A 368 -6.62 15.53 11.88
CA ASP A 368 -7.80 15.77 12.72
C ASP A 368 -7.79 14.86 13.95
N SER A 369 -6.68 14.04 14.09
CA SER A 369 -6.59 13.21 15.29
C SER A 369 -6.16 14.05 16.50
N VAL A 370 -6.53 13.57 17.62
CA VAL A 370 -6.33 14.37 18.83
C VAL A 370 -5.13 13.84 19.61
N LEU A 371 -4.31 14.89 20.01
CA LEU A 371 -3.17 14.54 20.88
C LEU A 371 -3.32 15.22 22.24
N ILE A 372 -3.38 14.31 23.22
CA ILE A 372 -3.46 14.84 24.59
C ILE A 372 -2.24 14.38 25.39
N THR A 373 -1.54 15.41 25.97
CA THR A 373 -0.29 15.07 26.66
C THR A 373 -0.35 15.56 28.10
N PHE A 374 0.07 14.61 29.02
CA PHE A 374 0.13 14.97 30.45
C PHE A 374 1.59 14.95 30.92
N LEU A 375 1.95 16.14 31.49
CA LEU A 375 3.30 16.19 32.10
C LEU A 375 3.19 16.27 33.62
N PHE A 376 3.85 15.19 34.31
CA PHE A 376 3.91 15.18 35.77
C PHE A 376 5.35 15.37 36.22
N ALA A 377 5.51 16.61 36.82
CA ALA A 377 6.90 16.91 37.23
C ALA A 377 6.92 17.61 38.58
N ASP A 378 7.78 17.11 39.51
CA ASP A 378 7.86 17.77 40.83
C ASP A 378 9.13 18.63 40.92
N SER A 379 9.95 18.61 39.84
CA SER A 379 11.18 19.42 39.77
C SER A 379 11.35 20.00 38.37
N PRO A 380 12.03 21.20 38.30
CA PRO A 380 12.21 21.83 36.98
C PRO A 380 13.29 21.15 36.14
N CYS A 381 13.28 21.54 34.77
CA CYS A 381 14.36 21.04 33.89
C CYS A 381 15.66 21.77 34.17
N HIS A 382 16.81 21.22 33.58
CA HIS A 382 18.13 21.83 33.77
C HIS A 382 18.23 23.15 33.02
N GLY A 383 19.04 24.19 33.72
CA GLY A 383 19.27 25.49 33.09
C GLY A 383 18.82 26.64 33.98
N LYS A 384 19.75 27.52 34.21
CA LYS A 384 19.48 28.61 35.18
C LYS A 384 18.33 29.50 34.69
N GLN A 385 18.13 29.45 33.40
CA GLN A 385 17.05 30.27 32.85
C GLN A 385 15.68 29.66 33.13
N TYR A 386 15.64 28.38 33.60
CA TYR A 386 14.33 27.73 33.69
C TYR A 386 13.92 27.54 35.14
N HIS A 387 14.79 27.93 36.09
CA HIS A 387 14.43 27.80 37.51
C HIS A 387 15.36 28.64 38.37
N ASP A 388 14.95 28.74 39.74
CA ASP A 388 15.78 29.50 40.69
C ASP A 388 16.37 28.58 41.76
N ILE A 389 16.46 27.33 41.45
CA ILE A 389 16.96 26.40 42.48
C ILE A 389 18.49 26.48 42.54
N ASP A 390 19.11 26.13 43.74
CA ASP A 390 20.54 26.29 44.00
C ASP A 390 21.31 25.03 43.63
N ASP A 391 20.61 23.88 43.51
CA ASP A 391 21.25 22.58 43.27
C ASP A 391 20.90 22.07 41.87
N ASP A 392 21.79 22.48 40.79
CA ASP A 392 21.69 22.05 39.38
C ASP A 392 23.09 21.86 38.80
N ASP A 393 23.33 20.63 38.48
CA ASP A 393 24.67 20.27 38.03
C ASP A 393 24.93 20.81 36.62
N PHE A 394 23.80 21.27 35.93
CA PHE A 394 23.93 21.75 34.54
C PHE A 394 23.45 23.19 34.46
N MET A 395 23.55 23.95 35.58
CA MET A 395 22.97 25.29 35.75
C MET A 395 23.45 26.23 34.64
N ASP A 396 24.69 26.13 34.09
CA ASP A 396 25.22 27.06 33.08
C ASP A 396 25.58 26.30 31.80
N LYS A 397 25.11 25.13 31.76
CA LYS A 397 25.60 24.29 30.66
C LYS A 397 24.49 24.06 29.62
N VAL A 398 23.24 24.66 29.94
CA VAL A 398 22.14 24.45 29.00
C VAL A 398 22.02 25.68 28.10
N PRO A 399 22.15 25.44 26.76
CA PRO A 399 22.02 26.56 25.82
C PRO A 399 20.67 27.28 25.96
N PRO A 400 20.72 28.60 25.68
CA PRO A 400 19.47 29.35 25.73
C PRO A 400 18.43 28.82 24.74
N ASN A 401 17.18 28.85 25.07
CA ASN A 401 16.01 28.54 24.23
C ASN A 401 15.86 27.05 23.98
N THR A 402 16.51 26.25 24.64
CA THR A 402 16.40 24.79 24.47
C THR A 402 14.98 24.32 24.71
N LEU A 403 14.34 24.60 25.79
CA LEU A 403 12.97 24.19 26.11
C LEU A 403 11.95 24.91 25.22
N GLU A 404 12.23 26.11 24.85
CA GLU A 404 11.32 26.88 23.99
C GLU A 404 11.20 26.24 22.61
N ASN A 405 12.42 26.02 22.01
CA ASN A 405 12.42 25.42 20.66
C ASN A 405 11.72 24.06 20.65
N LEU A 406 11.95 23.33 21.66
CA LEU A 406 11.30 22.01 21.76
C LEU A 406 9.79 22.15 21.86
N MET A 407 9.34 23.00 22.68
CA MET A 407 7.89 23.18 22.85
C MET A 407 7.26 23.72 21.57
N LYS A 408 8.01 24.58 20.82
CA LYS A 408 7.50 25.07 19.53
C LYS A 408 7.31 23.92 18.54
N ARG A 409 8.33 23.07 18.59
CA ARG A 409 8.23 21.89 17.69
C ARG A 409 7.11 20.97 18.13
N TYR A 410 7.00 20.82 19.44
CA TYR A 410 5.97 19.90 19.95
C TYR A 410 4.57 20.44 19.64
N ARG A 411 4.38 21.69 19.71
CA ARG A 411 3.09 22.34 19.44
C ARG A 411 2.64 22.08 18.00
N LYS A 412 3.60 21.89 17.15
CA LYS A 412 3.28 21.80 15.71
C LYS A 412 2.99 20.36 15.30
N ILE A 413 3.06 19.49 16.30
CA ILE A 413 2.89 18.07 15.98
C ILE A 413 1.46 17.82 15.50
N LYS A 414 0.42 18.52 16.18
CA LYS A 414 -0.99 18.35 15.80
C LYS A 414 -1.75 19.67 15.96
N ASN A 415 -2.77 19.78 15.10
CA ASN A 415 -3.64 20.95 15.23
C ASN A 415 -4.46 20.90 16.54
N ASN A 416 -4.99 19.66 16.84
CA ASN A 416 -5.67 19.45 18.13
C ASN A 416 -4.72 18.87 19.16
N ASN A 417 -3.88 19.79 19.68
CA ASN A 417 -2.82 19.41 20.63
C ASN A 417 -3.07 20.04 22.00
N PHE A 418 -3.41 19.07 22.95
CA PHE A 418 -3.65 19.55 24.32
C PHE A 418 -2.54 19.08 25.26
N PHE A 419 -1.97 20.10 25.91
CA PHE A 419 -0.82 19.78 26.76
C PHE A 419 -1.07 20.24 28.20
N PHE A 420 -1.07 19.22 29.11
CA PHE A 420 -1.39 19.53 30.50
C PHE A 420 -0.17 19.34 31.40
N CYS A 421 0.05 20.46 32.13
CA CYS A 421 1.14 20.37 33.08
C CYS A 421 0.61 20.38 34.51
N SER A 422 1.19 19.42 35.32
CA SER A 422 0.74 19.35 36.71
C SER A 422 1.76 20.03 37.63
N ARG A 423 1.26 21.19 38.15
CA ARG A 423 2.14 21.89 39.10
C ARG A 423 2.18 21.18 40.45
N ILE A 424 3.18 20.40 40.82
CA ILE A 424 3.31 19.61 42.05
C ILE A 424 4.12 20.41 43.08
N SER A 425 5.04 21.23 42.53
CA SER A 425 5.87 22.08 43.39
C SER A 425 6.07 23.45 42.75
N ALA A 426 6.39 24.53 43.64
CA ALA A 426 6.59 25.89 43.14
C ALA A 426 7.92 26.02 42.38
N LYS A 427 8.67 24.98 42.48
CA LYS A 427 10.00 25.02 41.82
C LYS A 427 9.86 24.97 40.31
N THR A 428 8.82 24.53 39.69
CA THR A 428 8.63 24.36 38.24
C THR A 428 7.93 25.58 37.66
N ASP A 429 7.69 26.61 38.47
CA ASP A 429 6.85 27.74 38.03
C ASP A 429 7.50 28.50 36.88
N LYS A 430 8.79 28.75 37.08
CA LYS A 430 9.48 29.50 36.02
C LYS A 430 9.47 28.73 34.70
N MET A 431 9.71 27.47 34.72
CA MET A 431 9.70 26.60 33.53
C MET A 431 8.32 26.59 32.87
N PHE A 432 7.27 26.41 33.68
CA PHE A 432 5.92 26.34 33.12
C PHE A 432 5.52 27.68 32.50
N LYS A 433 6.03 28.74 33.11
CA LYS A 433 5.74 30.06 32.52
C LYS A 433 6.38 30.19 31.13
N ILE A 434 7.53 29.73 31.02
CA ILE A 434 8.24 29.78 29.72
C ILE A 434 7.52 28.88 28.70
N MET A 435 7.11 27.69 29.17
CA MET A 435 6.37 26.79 28.27
C MET A 435 5.09 27.46 27.77
N LYS A 436 4.40 28.12 28.68
CA LYS A 436 3.12 28.76 28.33
C LYS A 436 3.35 29.95 27.39
N SER A 437 4.47 30.61 27.53
CA SER A 437 4.77 31.74 26.64
C SER A 437 4.97 31.30 25.20
N VAL A 438 5.45 30.04 25.00
CA VAL A 438 5.71 29.53 23.64
C VAL A 438 4.53 28.69 23.17
N PHE A 439 3.87 28.07 24.09
CA PHE A 439 2.73 27.16 23.85
C PHE A 439 1.55 27.59 24.72
N PRO A 440 0.81 28.77 24.29
CA PRO A 440 -0.20 29.43 25.13
C PRO A 440 -1.34 28.49 25.53
N GLU A 441 -1.52 27.35 24.78
CA GLU A 441 -2.63 26.40 25.02
C GLU A 441 -2.28 25.41 26.13
N VAL A 442 -1.06 25.50 26.63
CA VAL A 442 -0.67 24.64 27.76
C VAL A 442 -1.49 25.01 28.99
N SER A 443 -2.07 23.97 29.57
CA SER A 443 -2.86 24.19 30.79
C SER A 443 -2.08 23.73 32.02
N ILE A 444 -2.09 24.63 33.00
CA ILE A 444 -1.36 24.28 34.24
C ILE A 444 -2.36 24.12 35.37
N THR A 445 -2.25 22.92 36.00
CA THR A 445 -3.16 22.66 37.12
C THR A 445 -2.40 22.81 38.44
N ASP A 446 -3.05 23.53 39.55
CA ASP A 446 -2.33 23.91 40.77
C ASP A 446 -2.61 22.93 41.91
N HIS A 447 -1.46 22.80 42.94
CA HIS A 447 -1.58 22.26 44.31
C HIS A 447 -2.11 20.83 44.30
N LEU A 448 -1.26 19.94 43.70
CA LEU A 448 -1.79 18.58 43.45
C LEU A 448 -1.12 17.58 44.39
N THR A 449 -2.00 16.83 45.07
CA THR A 449 -1.51 15.61 45.73
C THR A 449 -1.73 14.38 44.85
N PRO A 450 -1.00 13.37 45.06
CA PRO A 450 -1.16 12.15 44.26
C PRO A 450 -2.62 11.68 44.21
N GLU A 451 -3.45 11.98 45.22
CA GLU A 451 -4.85 11.52 45.28
C GLU A 451 -5.71 12.28 44.25
N ASP A 452 -5.17 13.32 43.78
CA ASP A 452 -5.91 14.14 42.82
C ASP A 452 -5.71 13.66 41.39
N PHE A 453 -4.86 12.70 41.20
CA PHE A 453 -4.46 12.24 39.87
C PHE A 453 -5.67 11.81 39.05
N PRO A 454 -6.58 10.92 39.53
CA PRO A 454 -7.68 10.44 38.69
C PRO A 454 -8.62 11.56 38.26
N ASN A 455 -8.92 12.45 39.16
CA ASN A 455 -9.86 13.53 38.84
C ASN A 455 -9.26 14.54 37.86
N LEU A 456 -7.99 14.67 38.02
CA LEU A 456 -7.29 15.61 37.13
C LEU A 456 -7.28 15.11 35.69
N VAL A 457 -6.91 13.91 35.58
CA VAL A 457 -6.83 13.33 34.23
C VAL A 457 -8.22 13.26 33.60
N LYS A 458 -9.16 12.86 34.42
CA LYS A 458 -10.54 12.76 33.90
C LYS A 458 -11.04 14.14 33.44
N PHE A 459 -10.87 15.13 34.27
CA PHE A 459 -11.32 16.48 33.95
C PHE A 459 -10.62 17.01 32.70
N SER A 460 -9.33 16.73 32.66
CA SER A 460 -8.57 17.21 31.50
C SER A 460 -9.02 16.54 30.21
N LEU A 461 -9.26 15.26 30.37
CA LEU A 461 -9.74 14.54 29.19
C LEU A 461 -11.11 15.06 28.75
N ASP A 462 -11.97 15.34 29.69
CA ASP A 462 -13.31 15.84 29.37
C ASP A 462 -13.25 17.26 28.79
N GLN A 463 -12.42 18.06 29.36
CA GLN A 463 -12.27 19.43 28.89
C GLN A 463 -11.73 19.46 27.45
N SER A 464 -10.75 18.63 27.26
CA SER A 464 -10.17 18.55 25.91
C SER A 464 -11.19 18.10 24.88
N PHE A 465 -11.98 17.23 25.33
CA PHE A 465 -12.94 16.67 24.36
C PHE A 465 -14.13 17.61 24.20
N SER A 466 -14.57 18.25 25.19
CA SER A 466 -15.62 19.26 25.05
C SER A 466 -15.20 20.38 24.10
N LYS A 467 -13.94 20.79 24.13
CA LYS A 467 -13.39 21.80 23.20
C LYS A 467 -13.36 21.28 21.76
N ILE A 468 -13.28 19.96 21.72
CA ILE A 468 -13.24 19.31 20.39
C ILE A 468 -14.66 19.18 19.85
N SER A 469 -15.66 18.87 20.74
CA SER A 469 -17.08 18.67 20.41
C SER A 469 -17.75 20.01 20.08
N LYS A 470 -17.27 21.19 20.60
CA LYS A 470 -17.81 22.52 20.32
C LYS A 470 -17.21 23.09 19.03
N SER A 471 -16.04 22.58 18.64
CA SER A 471 -15.31 22.98 17.42
C SER A 471 -15.59 22.02 16.26
N GLN A 472 -16.41 20.86 16.53
CA GLN A 472 -16.75 19.89 15.48
C GLN A 472 -18.28 19.71 15.41
N LEU A 473 -19.09 20.84 15.55
CA LEU A 473 -20.53 20.68 15.25
C LEU A 473 -20.74 20.31 13.78
N ASN A 474 -20.01 19.36 13.20
CA ASN A 474 -20.83 18.83 12.09
C ASN A 474 -20.37 17.43 11.70
N LYS A 475 -20.74 16.40 12.40
CA LYS A 475 -20.62 15.08 11.75
C LYS A 475 -20.56 15.21 10.22
N PRO A 476 -19.34 14.79 9.65
CA PRO A 476 -19.26 14.83 8.18
C PRO A 476 -20.45 14.13 7.52
N LEU A 477 -21.05 14.87 6.59
CA LEU A 477 -22.11 14.27 5.76
C LEU A 477 -21.57 13.12 4.92
N GLU A 478 -22.27 11.95 5.01
CA GLU A 478 -21.86 10.78 4.21
C GLU A 478 -22.79 10.60 3.01
N ILE A 479 -22.18 10.64 1.86
CA ILE A 479 -22.99 10.48 0.64
C ILE A 479 -22.38 9.40 -0.25
N LYS A 480 -23.24 8.47 -0.66
CA LYS A 480 -22.77 7.49 -1.66
C LYS A 480 -22.57 8.16 -3.02
N ALA A 481 -21.49 7.72 -3.67
CA ALA A 481 -21.19 8.40 -4.94
C ALA A 481 -20.48 7.46 -5.90
N GLN A 482 -20.68 7.79 -7.18
CA GLN A 482 -19.86 7.15 -8.21
C GLN A 482 -18.72 8.10 -8.65
N SER A 483 -17.53 7.62 -8.42
CA SER A 483 -16.39 8.48 -8.78
C SER A 483 -15.87 8.17 -10.19
N ILE A 484 -15.57 9.30 -10.86
CA ILE A 484 -14.94 9.18 -12.19
C ILE A 484 -13.54 9.78 -12.12
N LYS A 485 -12.56 8.91 -12.45
CA LYS A 485 -11.16 9.36 -12.45
C LYS A 485 -10.54 9.14 -13.83
N SER A 486 -9.56 10.05 -14.16
CA SER A 486 -8.90 9.87 -15.47
C SER A 486 -7.90 8.72 -15.41
N LYS A 487 -7.96 7.75 -16.46
CA LYS A 487 -6.94 6.70 -16.59
C LYS A 487 -5.61 7.30 -17.04
N TYR A 488 -4.54 6.51 -16.66
CA TYR A 488 -3.24 6.87 -17.23
C TYR A 488 -3.25 6.75 -18.76
N ILE A 489 -2.82 7.91 -19.34
CA ILE A 489 -2.82 7.85 -20.81
C ILE A 489 -1.37 7.79 -21.31
N ASP A 490 -1.07 6.63 -22.04
CA ASP A 490 0.30 6.45 -22.55
C ASP A 490 0.67 7.59 -23.52
N TYR A 491 1.89 8.10 -23.27
CA TYR A 491 2.39 9.16 -24.16
C TYR A 491 3.58 8.66 -24.96
N ASN A 492 3.41 8.37 -26.38
CA ASN A 492 4.53 7.88 -27.22
C ASN A 492 4.61 8.68 -28.52
N CYS A 493 4.59 9.96 -28.34
CA CYS A 493 4.60 10.78 -29.56
C CYS A 493 6.03 11.10 -29.97
N LYS A 494 6.39 10.85 -31.31
CA LYS A 494 7.78 11.07 -31.77
C LYS A 494 7.85 12.25 -32.74
N THR A 495 6.73 12.54 -33.38
CA THR A 495 6.74 13.62 -34.37
C THR A 495 5.76 14.73 -33.96
N LEU A 496 5.95 15.93 -34.53
CA LEU A 496 5.03 17.05 -34.29
C LEU A 496 3.59 16.69 -34.67
N GLU A 497 3.43 16.01 -35.74
CA GLU A 497 2.08 15.61 -36.17
C GLU A 497 1.43 14.67 -35.15
N ASP A 498 2.29 13.77 -34.56
CA ASP A 498 1.78 12.84 -33.52
C ASP A 498 1.28 13.62 -32.30
N ARG A 499 2.07 14.63 -31.98
CA ARG A 499 1.72 15.42 -30.80
C ARG A 499 0.42 16.20 -31.02
N LYS A 500 0.31 16.83 -32.22
CA LYS A 500 -0.92 17.58 -32.52
C LYS A 500 -2.16 16.68 -32.49
N LYS A 501 -1.99 15.52 -33.06
CA LYS A 501 -3.10 14.57 -33.06
C LYS A 501 -3.43 14.09 -31.64
N TYR A 502 -2.43 13.78 -30.89
CA TYR A 502 -2.61 13.27 -29.53
C TYR A 502 -3.40 14.27 -28.69
N TRP A 503 -3.00 15.51 -28.75
CA TRP A 503 -3.60 16.50 -27.85
C TRP A 503 -4.96 16.96 -28.41
N LYS A 504 -5.09 16.93 -29.70
CA LYS A 504 -6.42 17.18 -30.28
C LYS A 504 -7.45 16.17 -29.77
N ASP A 505 -7.02 14.89 -29.63
CA ASP A 505 -7.94 13.81 -29.25
C ASP A 505 -7.94 13.59 -27.75
N PHE A 506 -7.12 14.33 -27.03
CA PHE A 506 -6.86 14.03 -25.62
C PHE A 506 -8.10 14.27 -24.78
N ALA A 507 -8.86 15.31 -25.05
CA ALA A 507 -10.08 15.57 -24.28
C ALA A 507 -11.11 14.45 -24.46
N LYS A 508 -11.19 14.02 -25.71
CA LYS A 508 -12.11 12.89 -25.99
C LYS A 508 -11.63 11.60 -25.33
N ILE A 509 -10.36 11.41 -25.31
CA ILE A 509 -9.75 10.22 -24.70
C ILE A 509 -10.00 10.24 -23.18
N CYS A 510 -9.94 11.44 -22.65
CA CYS A 510 -10.14 11.57 -21.20
C CYS A 510 -11.56 11.20 -20.82
N GLN A 511 -12.47 11.45 -21.70
CA GLN A 511 -13.88 11.15 -21.41
C GLN A 511 -14.20 9.68 -21.65
N SER A 512 -13.50 9.00 -22.52
CA SER A 512 -13.79 7.61 -22.91
C SER A 512 -13.02 6.62 -22.05
N GLN A 513 -11.95 7.10 -21.33
CA GLN A 513 -11.11 6.20 -20.51
C GLN A 513 -11.22 6.59 -19.04
N VAL A 514 -12.49 6.46 -18.52
CA VAL A 514 -12.69 6.87 -17.12
C VAL A 514 -12.91 5.64 -16.24
N ARG A 515 -12.30 5.76 -15.05
CA ARG A 515 -12.56 4.74 -14.03
C ARG A 515 -13.80 5.11 -13.20
N ILE A 516 -14.70 4.08 -13.26
CA ILE A 516 -15.90 4.35 -12.45
C ILE A 516 -15.89 3.44 -11.22
N ASN A 517 -15.90 4.06 -10.07
CA ASN A 517 -15.95 3.28 -8.84
C ASN A 517 -17.06 3.80 -7.91
N ASP A 518 -17.66 2.79 -7.29
CA ASP A 518 -18.57 3.23 -6.21
C ASP A 518 -17.78 3.57 -4.95
N THR A 519 -18.23 4.74 -4.38
CA THR A 519 -17.54 5.14 -3.14
C THR A 519 -18.50 5.87 -2.21
N THR A 520 -18.00 6.01 -0.93
CA THR A 520 -18.71 6.88 0.02
C THR A 520 -17.87 8.12 0.34
N LEU A 521 -18.62 9.34 0.12
CA LEU A 521 -17.91 10.57 0.43
C LEU A 521 -18.27 11.07 1.82
N LYS A 522 -17.20 11.37 2.54
CA LYS A 522 -17.44 12.05 3.81
C LYS A 522 -17.09 13.54 3.69
N ILE A 523 -18.20 14.37 3.68
CA ILE A 523 -17.99 15.77 3.32
C ILE A 523 -18.10 16.63 4.60
N ASN A 524 -17.03 17.43 4.78
CA ASN A 524 -17.14 18.47 5.81
C ASN A 524 -18.02 19.63 5.33
N GLN A 525 -19.10 19.84 6.02
CA GLN A 525 -20.15 20.74 5.53
C GLN A 525 -19.75 22.21 5.72
N ASN A 526 -18.72 22.47 6.51
CA ASN A 526 -18.24 23.85 6.65
C ASN A 526 -17.12 24.15 5.65
N PRO A 527 -17.45 25.18 4.83
CA PRO A 527 -16.41 25.50 3.86
C PRO A 527 -15.12 25.98 4.54
N GLU A 528 -13.94 25.66 3.95
CA GLU A 528 -12.65 26.13 4.48
C GLU A 528 -12.55 27.66 4.40
N LYS A 529 -12.13 28.32 5.60
CA LYS A 529 -11.94 29.77 5.62
C LYS A 529 -10.76 30.19 4.73
N LEU A 530 -11.11 30.79 3.57
CA LEU A 530 -10.01 31.25 2.71
C LEU A 530 -9.43 32.55 3.26
N LEU A 531 -8.08 32.69 3.75
CA LEU A 531 -7.42 33.88 4.27
C LEU A 531 -7.81 35.13 3.47
N GLU A 532 -8.33 36.24 4.09
CA GLU A 532 -8.83 37.60 3.88
C GLU A 532 -8.04 38.33 2.79
N ASN A 533 -6.88 37.69 2.10
CA ASN A 533 -6.17 38.37 1.01
C ASN A 533 -6.35 37.64 -0.31
N GLU A 534 -7.45 36.82 -0.52
CA GLU A 534 -7.70 36.07 -1.75
C GLU A 534 -8.87 36.69 -2.53
N ASP A 535 -8.99 38.04 -2.60
CA ASP A 535 -9.93 38.93 -3.31
C ASP A 535 -10.16 38.46 -4.74
N GLY A 536 -10.36 37.05 -4.99
CA GLY A 536 -10.63 36.66 -6.38
C GLY A 536 -11.11 35.22 -6.48
N VAL A 537 -11.35 34.46 -5.27
CA VAL A 537 -11.75 33.05 -5.33
C VAL A 537 -13.28 32.97 -5.44
N ASN A 538 -13.77 32.57 -6.60
CA ASN A 538 -15.21 32.55 -6.95
C ASN A 538 -15.86 31.23 -6.55
N SER A 539 -15.11 30.42 -5.66
CA SER A 539 -15.73 29.13 -5.31
C SER A 539 -15.60 28.88 -3.80
N TYR A 540 -16.59 28.16 -3.22
CA TYR A 540 -16.44 27.57 -1.88
C TYR A 540 -15.69 26.24 -1.94
N ILE A 541 -14.81 26.07 -0.91
CA ILE A 541 -14.02 24.84 -0.88
C ILE A 541 -14.45 23.99 0.31
N PHE A 542 -14.72 22.71 -0.02
CA PHE A 542 -15.14 21.77 1.05
C PHE A 542 -14.16 20.60 1.12
N LYS A 543 -13.76 20.27 2.35
CA LYS A 543 -12.90 19.09 2.53
C LYS A 543 -13.71 17.81 2.47
N VAL A 544 -13.14 16.91 1.73
CA VAL A 544 -13.89 15.65 1.55
C VAL A 544 -12.91 14.48 1.63
N PHE A 545 -13.41 13.47 2.26
CA PHE A 545 -12.64 12.22 2.25
C PHE A 545 -13.36 11.17 1.40
N ASP A 546 -12.66 10.71 0.36
CA ASP A 546 -13.14 9.59 -0.47
C ASP A 546 -12.75 8.25 0.15
N VAL A 547 -13.69 7.45 0.57
CA VAL A 547 -13.47 6.27 1.42
C VAL A 547 -12.80 5.16 0.60
N ILE A 548 -13.35 4.92 -0.62
CA ILE A 548 -12.83 3.78 -1.40
C ILE A 548 -11.46 4.14 -1.97
N ASN A 549 -11.34 5.43 -2.42
CA ASN A 549 -10.02 5.82 -2.95
C ASN A 549 -9.06 6.23 -1.85
N ASN A 550 -9.57 6.19 -0.59
CA ASN A 550 -8.77 6.55 0.58
C ASN A 550 -7.94 7.82 0.32
N GLN A 551 -8.62 8.79 -0.02
CA GLN A 551 -7.89 10.01 -0.39
C GLN A 551 -8.65 11.24 0.11
N ASN A 552 -7.76 12.21 0.64
CA ASN A 552 -8.34 13.52 0.97
C ASN A 552 -8.44 14.42 -0.26
N LEU A 553 -9.71 14.97 -0.37
CA LEU A 553 -9.98 15.82 -1.55
C LEU A 553 -10.60 17.14 -1.10
N VAL A 554 -10.69 18.00 -2.10
CA VAL A 554 -11.48 19.21 -1.86
C VAL A 554 -12.51 19.36 -2.99
N ILE A 555 -13.74 19.69 -2.52
CA ILE A 555 -14.80 19.97 -3.50
C ILE A 555 -14.87 21.48 -3.73
N LYS A 556 -14.98 21.81 -4.98
CA LYS A 556 -15.08 23.24 -5.31
C LYS A 556 -16.42 23.54 -5.97
N ILE A 557 -17.13 24.44 -5.22
CA ILE A 557 -18.43 24.83 -5.78
C ILE A 557 -18.46 26.35 -5.98
N PRO A 558 -18.93 26.78 -7.16
CA PRO A 558 -18.99 28.23 -7.40
C PRO A 558 -19.87 28.95 -6.36
N LYS A 559 -19.44 30.17 -5.97
CA LYS A 559 -20.11 30.96 -4.93
C LYS A 559 -21.56 31.25 -5.32
N LYS A 560 -21.75 31.58 -6.59
CA LYS A 560 -23.08 31.91 -7.08
C LYS A 560 -24.08 30.78 -6.82
N ILE A 561 -23.65 29.55 -6.93
CA ILE A 561 -24.53 28.38 -6.75
C ILE A 561 -24.86 28.20 -5.27
N VAL A 562 -23.84 28.31 -4.42
CA VAL A 562 -24.03 28.09 -2.99
C VAL A 562 -24.96 29.17 -2.43
N GLU A 563 -24.70 30.39 -2.88
CA GLU A 563 -25.51 31.51 -2.39
C GLU A 563 -26.97 31.38 -2.83
N GLU A 564 -27.18 31.02 -4.10
CA GLU A 564 -28.55 30.75 -4.56
C GLU A 564 -29.22 29.65 -3.73
N TYR A 565 -28.56 28.57 -3.49
CA TYR A 565 -29.09 27.46 -2.68
C TYR A 565 -29.49 27.94 -1.29
N ARG A 566 -28.61 28.69 -0.66
CA ARG A 566 -28.86 29.14 0.71
C ARG A 566 -30.08 30.05 0.77
N GLN A 567 -30.18 30.91 -0.24
CA GLN A 567 -31.35 31.81 -0.31
C GLN A 567 -32.65 31.02 -0.43
N LYS A 568 -32.67 30.06 -1.28
CA LYS A 568 -33.88 29.24 -1.46
C LYS A 568 -34.19 28.40 -0.22
N GLU A 569 -33.13 27.95 0.38
CA GLU A 569 -33.30 27.17 1.62
C GLU A 569 -33.95 28.04 2.71
N GLN A 570 -33.49 29.22 2.77
CA GLN A 570 -34.04 30.15 3.78
C GLN A 570 -35.50 30.48 3.49
N ASN A 571 -35.87 30.68 2.26
CA ASN A 571 -37.26 30.95 1.86
C ASN A 571 -38.18 29.78 2.20
N LEU A 572 -37.73 28.56 1.96
CA LEU A 572 -38.53 27.35 2.27
C LEU A 572 -38.73 27.20 3.77
N GLN A 573 -37.60 27.57 4.50
CA GLN A 573 -37.71 27.50 5.96
C GLN A 573 -38.73 28.50 6.50
N LYS A 574 -38.78 29.71 5.84
CA LYS A 574 -39.76 30.73 6.23
C LYS A 574 -41.19 30.29 5.89
N GLU A 575 -41.34 29.44 4.92
CA GLU A 575 -42.67 28.98 4.46
C GLU A 575 -43.05 27.66 5.14
N ASN A 576 -42.30 27.19 6.17
CA ASN A 576 -42.49 25.91 6.89
C ASN A 576 -42.73 24.75 5.93
N SER A 577 -42.16 24.80 4.77
CA SER A 577 -42.23 23.73 3.78
C SER A 577 -41.13 22.69 3.98
N ASN A 578 -41.42 21.36 3.88
CA ASN A 578 -40.43 20.26 4.00
C ASN A 578 -39.89 19.86 2.63
N GLU A 579 -40.09 20.67 1.64
CA GLU A 579 -39.63 20.34 0.28
C GLU A 579 -38.12 20.52 0.17
N ARG A 580 -37.49 19.66 -0.68
CA ARG A 580 -36.04 19.79 -0.94
C ARG A 580 -35.76 21.01 -1.82
N VAL A 581 -34.60 21.72 -1.47
CA VAL A 581 -34.23 22.88 -2.30
C VAL A 581 -33.91 22.44 -3.72
N LYS A 582 -34.56 23.04 -4.67
CA LYS A 582 -34.28 22.72 -6.08
C LYS A 582 -33.68 23.94 -6.79
N LEU A 583 -32.52 23.69 -7.36
CA LEU A 583 -31.91 24.75 -8.15
C LEU A 583 -32.56 24.83 -9.54
N SER A 584 -32.40 26.04 -10.21
CA SER A 584 -32.94 26.17 -11.57
C SER A 584 -32.20 25.26 -12.54
N GLU A 585 -32.92 24.83 -13.57
CA GLU A 585 -32.31 23.97 -14.61
C GLU A 585 -31.07 24.64 -15.22
N GLU A 586 -31.13 25.88 -15.44
CA GLU A 586 -29.99 26.63 -16.00
C GLU A 586 -28.76 26.57 -15.08
N THR A 587 -28.94 26.68 -13.79
CA THR A 587 -27.85 26.64 -12.82
C THR A 587 -27.22 25.24 -12.74
N THR A 588 -28.09 24.28 -12.75
CA THR A 588 -27.60 22.88 -12.67
C THR A 588 -26.76 22.55 -13.90
N ILE A 589 -27.21 23.01 -15.10
CA ILE A 589 -26.47 22.75 -16.35
C ILE A 589 -25.13 23.49 -16.32
N GLU A 590 -25.16 24.67 -15.85
CA GLU A 590 -23.92 25.44 -15.75
C GLU A 590 -22.92 24.81 -14.79
N ALA A 591 -23.40 24.35 -13.69
CA ALA A 591 -22.52 23.69 -12.70
C ALA A 591 -21.90 22.41 -13.25
N GLN A 592 -22.72 21.68 -13.94
CA GLN A 592 -22.20 20.45 -14.55
C GLN A 592 -21.13 20.77 -15.59
N LYS A 593 -21.41 21.75 -16.37
CA LYS A 593 -20.42 22.15 -17.39
C LYS A 593 -19.12 22.62 -16.72
N PHE A 594 -19.31 23.38 -15.70
CA PHE A 594 -18.13 23.85 -14.95
C PHE A 594 -17.30 22.69 -14.42
N ALA A 595 -17.93 21.73 -13.77
CA ALA A 595 -17.24 20.55 -13.22
C ALA A 595 -16.47 19.80 -14.30
N GLN A 596 -17.13 19.63 -15.44
CA GLN A 596 -16.47 18.90 -16.54
C GLN A 596 -15.28 19.67 -17.09
N GLN A 597 -15.44 20.88 -17.19
CA GLN A 597 -14.34 21.71 -17.71
C GLN A 597 -13.13 21.69 -16.76
N ARG A 598 -13.42 21.83 -15.48
CA ARG A 598 -12.32 21.77 -14.52
C ARG A 598 -11.61 20.42 -14.55
N PHE A 599 -12.44 19.42 -14.63
CA PHE A 599 -11.88 18.06 -14.72
C PHE A 599 -10.95 17.94 -15.92
N THR A 600 -11.37 18.45 -17.08
CA THR A 600 -10.60 18.33 -18.33
C THR A 600 -9.32 19.17 -18.24
N SER A 601 -9.44 20.40 -17.82
CA SER A 601 -8.27 21.27 -17.74
C SER A 601 -7.22 20.73 -16.77
N GLN A 602 -7.70 20.28 -15.66
CA GLN A 602 -6.76 19.74 -14.65
C GLN A 602 -6.08 18.47 -15.14
N THR A 603 -6.82 17.68 -15.84
CA THR A 603 -6.25 16.44 -16.39
C THR A 603 -5.17 16.75 -17.42
N ILE A 604 -5.41 17.74 -18.26
CA ILE A 604 -4.43 18.15 -19.27
C ILE A 604 -3.17 18.67 -18.58
N ALA A 605 -3.38 19.49 -17.58
CA ALA A 605 -2.23 20.06 -16.86
C ALA A 605 -1.40 18.99 -16.18
N LYS A 606 -2.12 18.12 -15.58
CA LYS A 606 -1.43 17.00 -14.91
C LYS A 606 -0.57 16.20 -15.88
N GLN A 607 -1.12 15.89 -17.07
CA GLN A 607 -0.39 15.11 -18.08
C GLN A 607 0.82 15.88 -18.60
N LEU A 608 0.73 17.12 -18.83
CA LEU A 608 1.82 17.93 -19.37
C LEU A 608 2.90 18.15 -18.31
N ALA A 609 2.45 18.28 -17.07
CA ALA A 609 3.44 18.40 -15.98
C ALA A 609 4.31 17.15 -15.88
N GLN A 610 3.66 16.05 -16.04
CA GLN A 610 4.42 14.80 -16.03
C GLN A 610 5.46 14.76 -17.15
N ILE A 611 5.02 15.13 -18.36
CA ILE A 611 5.93 15.14 -19.52
C ILE A 611 7.06 16.15 -19.28
N TYR A 612 6.71 17.27 -18.77
CA TYR A 612 7.72 18.31 -18.48
C TYR A 612 8.78 17.79 -17.51
N ARG A 613 8.38 17.14 -16.47
CA ARG A 613 9.35 16.60 -15.48
C ARG A 613 10.32 15.63 -16.13
N GLU A 614 9.75 14.87 -16.99
CA GLU A 614 10.64 13.91 -17.69
C GLU A 614 11.67 14.66 -18.55
N LYS A 615 11.27 15.76 -19.06
CA LYS A 615 12.15 16.50 -19.97
C LYS A 615 13.22 17.26 -19.18
N VAL A 616 12.89 17.58 -17.95
CA VAL A 616 13.85 18.45 -17.25
C VAL A 616 14.54 17.65 -16.14
N LYS A 617 14.40 16.39 -16.14
CA LYS A 617 14.86 15.54 -15.02
C LYS A 617 16.38 15.65 -14.83
N ASN A 618 17.10 15.98 -15.89
CA ASN A 618 18.57 16.05 -15.75
C ASN A 618 19.06 17.49 -15.77
N LEU A 619 18.13 18.36 -15.64
CA LEU A 619 18.51 19.77 -15.69
C LEU A 619 18.52 20.37 -14.28
N ASN A 620 19.76 20.77 -13.87
CA ASN A 620 19.90 21.40 -12.55
C ASN A 620 19.24 22.79 -12.51
N GLY A 621 18.31 23.02 -11.55
CA GLY A 621 17.75 24.37 -11.42
C GLY A 621 16.32 24.45 -11.95
N ALA A 622 15.83 23.23 -12.41
CA ALA A 622 14.43 23.17 -12.86
C ALA A 622 13.54 22.58 -11.76
N PRO A 623 12.44 23.27 -11.51
CA PRO A 623 11.53 22.76 -10.47
C PRO A 623 10.71 21.56 -10.95
N PRO A 624 10.59 20.54 -10.04
CA PRO A 624 9.60 19.49 -10.37
C PRO A 624 8.16 19.99 -10.17
N ILE A 625 7.44 19.96 -11.30
CA ILE A 625 6.08 20.52 -11.22
C ILE A 625 5.05 19.39 -11.21
N PHE A 626 4.04 19.51 -10.19
CA PHE A 626 2.93 18.54 -10.09
C PHE A 626 1.60 19.27 -10.09
N TYR A 627 0.63 18.62 -10.77
CA TYR A 627 -0.75 19.11 -10.63
C TYR A 627 -1.59 18.11 -9.84
N VAL A 628 -2.53 18.65 -9.02
CA VAL A 628 -3.40 17.77 -8.21
C VAL A 628 -4.31 16.96 -9.11
N SER A 629 -4.72 15.83 -8.54
CA SER A 629 -5.52 14.88 -9.33
C SER A 629 -7.01 15.25 -9.28
N PRO A 630 -7.62 15.39 -10.53
CA PRO A 630 -9.05 15.74 -10.58
C PRO A 630 -9.96 14.52 -10.44
N MET A 631 -11.20 14.76 -9.81
CA MET A 631 -12.20 13.70 -9.70
C MET A 631 -13.60 14.27 -9.96
N LEU A 632 -14.38 13.38 -10.70
CA LEU A 632 -15.79 13.73 -10.84
C LEU A 632 -16.67 12.77 -10.06
N TYR A 633 -17.68 13.39 -9.45
CA TYR A 633 -18.57 12.52 -8.67
C TYR A 633 -20.01 12.70 -9.12
N THR A 634 -20.65 11.53 -9.23
CA THR A 634 -22.11 11.53 -9.25
C THR A 634 -22.67 11.08 -7.90
N LEU A 635 -23.43 12.01 -7.23
CA LEU A 635 -23.83 11.79 -5.84
C LEU A 635 -25.20 11.13 -5.79
N SER A 636 -25.34 10.20 -4.85
CA SER A 636 -26.66 9.55 -4.66
C SER A 636 -27.68 10.54 -4.11
N GLU A 637 -27.14 11.49 -3.39
CA GLU A 637 -27.93 12.60 -2.87
C GLU A 637 -27.21 13.93 -3.16
N PRO A 638 -28.14 14.99 -3.50
CA PRO A 638 -27.52 16.25 -3.90
C PRO A 638 -26.81 16.95 -2.74
N PHE A 639 -25.67 17.56 -3.03
CA PHE A 639 -24.92 18.45 -2.13
C PHE A 639 -25.01 19.89 -2.64
N TYR A 640 -25.71 20.74 -1.88
CA TYR A 640 -26.10 22.09 -2.28
C TYR A 640 -26.87 22.08 -3.61
N GLY A 641 -27.73 21.03 -3.78
CA GLY A 641 -28.62 20.95 -4.95
C GLY A 641 -27.94 20.36 -6.17
N LEU A 642 -26.66 19.91 -6.01
CA LEU A 642 -25.92 19.38 -7.18
C LEU A 642 -25.73 17.88 -7.05
N ASN A 643 -25.87 17.22 -8.16
CA ASN A 643 -25.64 15.75 -8.18
C ASN A 643 -24.30 15.41 -8.81
N HIS A 644 -23.78 16.38 -9.50
CA HIS A 644 -22.47 16.19 -10.13
C HIS A 644 -21.48 17.24 -9.61
N ILE A 645 -20.36 16.69 -9.07
CA ILE A 645 -19.45 17.68 -8.48
C ILE A 645 -18.02 17.34 -8.89
N TYR A 646 -17.22 18.41 -8.96
CA TYR A 646 -15.78 18.29 -9.23
C TYR A 646 -14.99 18.33 -7.92
N ALA A 647 -14.04 17.39 -7.82
CA ALA A 647 -13.14 17.38 -6.66
C ALA A 647 -11.69 17.20 -7.12
N GLU A 648 -10.80 17.64 -6.26
CA GLU A 648 -9.38 17.41 -6.55
C GLU A 648 -8.61 17.09 -5.28
N SER A 649 -7.40 16.59 -5.50
CA SER A 649 -6.59 16.18 -4.34
C SER A 649 -6.36 17.37 -3.40
N PHE A 650 -6.47 17.08 -2.14
CA PHE A 650 -6.23 18.11 -1.12
C PHE A 650 -4.73 18.34 -0.94
N ILE A 651 -4.27 19.66 -1.10
CA ILE A 651 -2.85 19.98 -0.87
C ILE A 651 -2.63 20.22 0.63
N ASN A 652 -2.05 19.18 1.35
CA ASN A 652 -1.92 19.26 2.81
C ASN A 652 -0.55 19.81 3.22
N LEU A 653 -0.41 21.26 3.14
CA LEU A 653 0.82 21.94 3.62
C LEU A 653 0.44 23.13 4.50
N PRO A 654 0.14 22.81 5.77
CA PRO A 654 -0.50 23.78 6.66
C PRO A 654 0.39 25.00 6.92
N ASN A 655 1.73 24.80 6.67
CA ASN A 655 2.64 25.92 6.98
C ASN A 655 3.05 26.68 5.73
N ILE A 656 2.49 26.26 4.66
CA ILE A 656 2.81 26.91 3.38
C ILE A 656 1.53 27.58 2.84
N GLN A 657 1.76 28.81 2.49
CA GLN A 657 0.58 29.54 2.00
C GLN A 657 0.42 29.39 0.50
N TRP A 658 -0.83 29.46 0.09
CA TRP A 658 -1.16 29.43 -1.34
C TRP A 658 -0.52 30.64 -2.06
N LYS A 659 0.06 30.30 -3.22
CA LYS A 659 0.69 31.39 -3.97
C LYS A 659 0.28 31.33 -5.44
N LYS A 660 0.01 32.51 -5.95
CA LYS A 660 -0.21 32.63 -7.40
C LYS A 660 1.07 33.15 -8.08
N TYR A 661 1.67 32.26 -8.99
CA TYR A 661 2.96 32.60 -9.60
C TYR A 661 2.76 33.32 -10.93
N SER A 662 1.74 33.02 -11.59
CA SER A 662 1.36 33.72 -12.83
C SER A 662 -0.15 33.84 -12.93
N ASN A 663 -0.61 34.85 -13.73
CA ASN A 663 -2.05 34.94 -13.96
C ASN A 663 -2.44 34.44 -15.35
N ASN A 664 -3.68 34.73 -15.80
CA ASN A 664 -4.24 34.11 -17.01
C ASN A 664 -3.50 34.58 -18.26
N ALA A 665 -2.19 35.13 -18.21
CA ALA A 665 -1.36 35.29 -19.41
C ALA A 665 -0.73 36.68 -19.42
N GLN A 666 -1.03 37.47 -18.32
CA GLN A 666 -0.57 38.86 -18.42
C GLN A 666 0.62 39.12 -17.50
N TYR A 667 0.78 38.18 -16.56
CA TYR A 667 1.81 38.55 -15.57
C TYR A 667 2.45 37.29 -14.99
N THR A 668 3.79 37.33 -14.84
CA THR A 668 4.54 36.32 -14.07
C THR A 668 5.37 37.00 -12.98
N ASN A 669 5.27 36.46 -11.82
CA ASN A 669 6.09 36.98 -10.72
C ASN A 669 7.59 36.85 -11.01
N PRO A 670 8.27 37.91 -10.87
CA PRO A 670 9.69 37.92 -11.25
C PRO A 670 10.53 37.00 -10.36
N ASP A 671 10.15 36.79 -9.10
CA ASP A 671 10.91 35.92 -8.19
C ASP A 671 10.74 34.45 -8.56
N PHE A 672 9.70 34.18 -9.32
CA PHE A 672 9.42 32.78 -9.68
C PHE A 672 9.30 32.65 -11.20
N TYR A 673 10.05 33.41 -11.87
CA TYR A 673 9.96 33.51 -13.34
C TYR A 673 10.28 32.18 -14.01
N TYR A 674 11.12 31.34 -13.40
CA TYR A 674 11.50 30.04 -13.99
C TYR A 674 10.27 29.16 -14.21
N TYR A 675 9.11 29.35 -13.50
CA TYR A 675 7.87 28.57 -13.70
C TYR A 675 7.26 28.88 -15.06
N SER A 676 7.61 30.09 -15.57
CA SER A 676 7.06 30.43 -16.89
C SER A 676 7.57 29.48 -17.97
N SER A 677 8.70 28.81 -17.72
CA SER A 677 9.22 27.84 -18.69
C SER A 677 8.24 26.69 -18.94
N PHE A 678 7.52 26.33 -17.86
CA PHE A 678 6.52 25.28 -18.01
C PHE A 678 5.42 25.70 -18.99
N SER A 679 4.88 26.93 -18.86
CA SER A 679 3.86 27.41 -19.80
C SER A 679 4.38 27.43 -21.24
N HIS A 680 5.63 27.93 -21.46
CA HIS A 680 6.26 27.93 -22.79
C HIS A 680 6.41 26.51 -23.34
N PHE A 681 6.88 25.66 -22.49
CA PHE A 681 7.03 24.24 -22.88
C PHE A 681 5.71 23.66 -23.37
N THR A 682 4.65 23.92 -22.61
CA THR A 682 3.35 23.33 -22.97
C THR A 682 2.91 23.81 -24.36
N TYR A 683 3.18 25.04 -24.67
CA TYR A 683 2.82 25.55 -26.00
C TYR A 683 3.53 24.79 -27.10
N GLU A 684 4.79 24.53 -26.94
CA GLU A 684 5.56 23.81 -27.96
C GLU A 684 5.15 22.33 -28.01
N GLU A 685 4.94 21.82 -26.80
CA GLU A 685 4.64 20.38 -26.71
C GLU A 685 3.28 20.07 -27.36
N THR A 686 2.49 21.02 -27.35
CA THR A 686 1.14 20.77 -27.90
C THR A 686 1.07 21.18 -29.36
N GLY A 687 2.23 21.36 -30.00
CA GLY A 687 2.26 21.76 -31.40
C GLY A 687 1.75 23.18 -31.64
N ASN A 688 1.85 24.01 -30.64
CA ASN A 688 1.52 25.44 -30.68
C ASN A 688 0.01 25.67 -30.71
N GLN A 689 -0.72 24.71 -30.19
CA GLN A 689 -2.20 24.82 -30.24
C GLN A 689 -2.73 25.47 -28.96
N PHE A 690 -2.08 25.22 -27.88
CA PHE A 690 -2.53 25.83 -26.63
C PHE A 690 -1.42 25.81 -25.59
N LEU A 691 -1.55 26.70 -24.52
CA LEU A 691 -0.58 26.68 -23.42
C LEU A 691 -1.29 26.84 -22.07
N ILE A 692 -0.54 26.38 -21.07
CA ILE A 692 -1.11 26.44 -19.71
C ILE A 692 -0.56 27.68 -18.99
N THR A 693 -1.55 28.45 -18.36
CA THR A 693 -1.16 29.60 -17.54
C THR A 693 -1.81 29.53 -16.17
N ASP A 694 -1.72 30.66 -15.45
CA ASP A 694 -2.27 30.73 -14.08
C ASP A 694 -1.68 29.66 -13.18
N LEU A 695 -0.38 29.77 -13.11
CA LEU A 695 0.33 28.81 -12.25
C LEU A 695 0.18 29.22 -10.78
N GLN A 696 -0.58 28.32 -10.04
CA GLN A 696 -0.85 28.66 -8.64
C GLN A 696 -0.96 27.40 -7.79
N GLY A 697 -0.53 27.50 -6.58
CA GLY A 697 -0.56 26.37 -5.64
C GLY A 697 0.37 26.60 -4.46
N LYS A 698 0.77 25.47 -3.81
CA LYS A 698 1.73 25.51 -2.70
C LYS A 698 3.06 24.89 -3.11
N LEU A 699 4.10 25.80 -3.19
CA LEU A 699 5.44 25.33 -3.61
C LEU A 699 5.41 24.81 -5.03
N ASN A 700 5.73 23.39 -5.23
CA ASN A 700 5.82 22.84 -6.59
C ASN A 700 4.57 22.05 -6.95
N ILE A 701 3.46 22.11 -6.18
CA ILE A 701 2.20 21.40 -6.44
C ILE A 701 1.14 22.44 -6.86
N PHE A 702 0.70 22.28 -8.10
CA PHE A 702 -0.18 23.32 -8.66
C PHE A 702 -1.61 22.80 -8.78
N SER A 703 -2.54 23.85 -8.82
CA SER A 703 -3.97 23.56 -9.00
C SER A 703 -4.63 24.69 -9.79
N ASP A 704 -5.71 24.42 -10.40
CA ASP A 704 -6.60 25.39 -11.06
C ASP A 704 -5.91 26.06 -12.24
N PRO A 705 -5.52 25.21 -13.17
CA PRO A 705 -4.85 25.82 -14.33
C PRO A 705 -5.83 26.56 -15.24
N SER A 706 -5.19 27.56 -15.96
CA SER A 706 -5.92 28.16 -17.08
C SER A 706 -5.27 27.79 -18.42
N ILE A 707 -6.16 27.43 -19.42
CA ILE A 707 -5.61 27.00 -20.72
C ILE A 707 -6.01 28.02 -21.79
N GLN A 708 -4.95 28.63 -22.43
CA GLN A 708 -5.18 29.53 -23.56
C GLN A 708 -5.04 28.79 -24.90
N SER A 709 -6.07 28.84 -25.67
CA SER A 709 -6.05 28.06 -26.92
C SER A 709 -6.61 28.89 -28.08
N ALA A 710 -6.45 28.29 -29.31
CA ALA A 710 -7.09 28.92 -30.48
C ALA A 710 -8.61 28.76 -30.42
N ASP A 711 -9.42 29.67 -31.02
CA ASP A 711 -10.88 29.75 -30.95
C ASP A 711 -11.54 28.46 -31.43
N SER A 712 -10.90 27.61 -32.20
CA SER A 712 -11.58 26.42 -32.75
C SER A 712 -10.96 25.14 -32.19
N TYR A 713 -10.22 25.25 -31.15
CA TYR A 713 -9.46 24.06 -30.73
C TYR A 713 -10.36 23.07 -29.98
N ASN A 714 -11.05 23.45 -28.99
CA ASN A 714 -11.91 22.56 -28.20
C ASN A 714 -13.06 23.36 -27.57
N LYS A 715 -14.26 22.96 -27.92
CA LYS A 715 -15.45 23.68 -27.46
C LYS A 715 -15.52 23.73 -25.93
N ASN A 716 -15.09 22.59 -25.22
CA ASN A 716 -15.12 22.54 -23.75
C ASN A 716 -14.11 23.51 -23.13
N LEU A 717 -12.97 23.64 -23.76
CA LEU A 717 -11.93 24.54 -23.23
C LEU A 717 -12.23 25.99 -23.60
N ASN A 718 -12.90 26.21 -24.73
CA ASN A 718 -13.16 27.58 -25.22
C ASN A 718 -14.29 28.24 -24.43
N SER A 719 -15.05 27.48 -23.83
CA SER A 719 -16.19 28.03 -23.08
C SER A 719 -15.77 28.43 -21.66
N ASP A 720 -14.48 28.19 -21.36
CA ASP A 720 -13.96 28.57 -20.05
C ASP A 720 -13.68 30.08 -20.00
N ILE A 721 -14.15 30.72 -18.98
CA ILE A 721 -14.11 32.20 -18.92
C ILE A 721 -12.67 32.68 -18.73
N THR A 722 -11.86 31.75 -18.23
CA THR A 722 -10.46 32.16 -18.01
C THR A 722 -9.64 32.00 -19.30
N ASN A 723 -10.16 31.46 -20.35
CA ASN A 723 -9.50 31.29 -21.65
C ASN A 723 -9.69 32.53 -22.52
N PHE A 724 -8.62 33.31 -22.71
CA PHE A 724 -8.69 34.50 -23.57
C PHE A 724 -8.33 34.17 -25.00
N ASN A 725 -8.27 32.88 -25.24
CA ASN A 725 -8.04 32.34 -26.59
C ASN A 725 -6.73 32.84 -27.18
N GLN A 726 -6.69 33.20 -28.46
CA GLN A 726 -5.44 33.55 -29.13
C GLN A 726 -4.80 34.79 -28.48
N GLN A 727 -5.69 35.61 -28.02
CA GLN A 727 -5.17 36.80 -27.33
C GLN A 727 -4.38 36.43 -26.07
N GLY A 728 -4.89 35.49 -25.38
CA GLY A 728 -4.17 35.01 -24.19
C GLY A 728 -2.79 34.48 -24.50
N ILE A 729 -2.68 33.73 -25.61
CA ILE A 729 -1.38 33.22 -26.01
C ILE A 729 -0.43 34.38 -26.34
N ALA A 730 -1.00 35.33 -27.05
CA ALA A 730 -0.19 36.50 -27.40
C ALA A 730 0.23 37.28 -26.16
N ASN A 731 -0.72 37.47 -25.24
CA ASN A 731 -0.41 38.18 -23.99
C ASN A 731 0.69 37.50 -23.19
N PHE A 732 0.64 36.22 -23.21
CA PHE A 732 1.68 35.50 -22.45
C PHE A 732 3.07 35.84 -23.01
N PHE A 733 3.25 35.80 -24.34
CA PHE A 733 4.59 35.98 -24.90
C PHE A 733 4.99 37.44 -24.90
N PHE A 734 3.98 38.40 -24.86
CA PHE A 734 4.31 39.83 -24.94
C PHE A 734 4.48 40.42 -23.55
N ASN A 735 3.72 39.79 -22.66
CA ASN A 735 3.68 40.48 -21.35
C ASN A 735 4.25 39.60 -20.24
N ALA A 736 3.90 38.36 -20.23
CA ALA A 736 4.20 37.50 -19.06
C ALA A 736 5.49 36.73 -19.27
N HIS A 737 5.94 36.53 -20.58
CA HIS A 737 7.14 35.75 -20.91
C HIS A 737 7.95 36.47 -21.99
N GLN A 738 8.45 37.66 -21.64
CA GLN A 738 9.12 38.53 -22.62
C GLN A 738 10.47 37.98 -23.02
N LYS A 739 11.13 37.30 -22.08
CA LYS A 739 12.41 36.64 -22.38
C LYS A 739 12.41 35.20 -21.89
N CYS A 740 13.13 34.32 -22.75
CA CYS A 740 13.20 32.91 -22.35
C CYS A 740 14.09 32.74 -21.10
N SER A 741 13.55 31.83 -20.18
CA SER A 741 14.37 31.48 -19.01
C SER A 741 15.51 30.54 -19.37
N PHE A 742 16.43 30.33 -18.35
CA PHE A 742 17.53 29.40 -18.59
C PHE A 742 17.03 28.00 -18.91
N ILE A 743 15.84 27.62 -18.36
CA ILE A 743 15.26 26.29 -18.62
C ILE A 743 14.75 26.21 -20.06
N CYS A 744 14.09 27.27 -20.55
CA CYS A 744 13.60 27.32 -21.92
C CYS A 744 14.73 27.12 -22.92
N GLN A 745 15.77 27.63 -22.67
CA GLN A 745 16.93 27.54 -23.59
C GLN A 745 17.52 26.14 -23.58
N GLU A 746 17.62 25.67 -22.32
CA GLU A 746 18.17 24.30 -22.22
C GLU A 746 17.27 23.29 -22.93
N LEU A 747 16.01 23.71 -22.95
CA LEU A 747 15.07 22.81 -23.64
C LEU A 747 14.98 23.15 -25.13
N ASN A 748 15.67 24.16 -25.58
CA ASN A 748 15.68 24.62 -26.98
C ASN A 748 14.27 24.97 -27.46
N LEU A 749 13.58 25.72 -26.58
CA LEU A 749 12.22 26.12 -26.96
C LEU A 749 12.25 27.35 -27.85
N THR A 750 11.30 27.38 -28.80
CA THR A 750 11.27 28.50 -29.74
C THR A 750 10.32 29.60 -29.23
N ASN A 751 10.90 30.83 -29.25
CA ASN A 751 10.04 31.99 -28.91
C ASN A 751 9.40 32.59 -30.16
N PRO A 752 8.04 32.62 -30.16
CA PRO A 752 7.32 33.08 -31.35
C PRO A 752 7.55 34.57 -31.63
N LEU A 753 8.04 35.43 -30.77
CA LEU A 753 8.26 36.88 -30.93
C LEU A 753 9.67 37.17 -31.40
N ASN A 754 10.62 36.17 -31.58
CA ASN A 754 12.04 36.37 -31.91
C ASN A 754 12.40 35.62 -33.18
N ILE A 755 11.48 35.41 -34.21
CA ILE A 755 11.78 34.65 -35.45
C ILE A 755 12.51 35.55 -36.44
N ALA A 756 12.82 36.93 -36.10
CA ALA A 756 13.53 37.79 -37.06
C ALA A 756 14.76 38.44 -36.43
N GLU A 757 15.40 37.99 -35.27
CA GLU A 757 16.62 38.64 -34.76
C GLU A 757 17.46 37.64 -33.97
N GLN A 758 17.71 36.46 -34.41
CA GLN A 758 18.77 35.57 -33.92
C GLN A 758 20.14 36.26 -34.01
N VAL A 759 20.25 37.73 -34.00
CA VAL A 759 21.60 38.30 -34.05
C VAL A 759 21.73 39.37 -32.98
N ASN A 760 20.99 39.33 -31.75
CA ASN A 760 21.57 40.18 -30.71
C ASN A 760 21.10 39.74 -29.32
N GLN A 761 21.23 38.50 -28.83
CA GLN A 761 20.75 38.01 -27.53
C GLN A 761 21.80 38.24 -26.44
N ASN A 762 21.92 39.46 -25.92
CA ASN A 762 22.67 39.45 -24.65
C ASN A 762 21.77 39.83 -23.48
N GLU A 763 20.39 39.54 -23.45
CA GLU A 763 19.86 39.76 -22.09
C GLU A 763 18.95 38.59 -21.68
N PHE A 764 19.50 37.52 -21.04
CA PHE A 764 18.76 36.32 -20.62
C PHE A 764 18.48 36.37 -19.12
N ASP A 765 17.25 35.85 -18.83
CA ASP A 765 16.86 35.71 -17.42
C ASP A 765 17.52 34.50 -16.76
N SER A 766 18.57 34.74 -15.88
CA SER A 766 19.38 33.65 -15.28
C SER A 766 18.72 33.13 -14.00
N THR A 767 17.40 33.74 -13.75
CA THR A 767 16.75 33.26 -12.52
C THR A 767 16.53 31.75 -12.57
N GLN A 768 17.13 31.11 -11.56
CA GLN A 768 16.98 29.65 -11.47
C GLN A 768 16.29 29.27 -10.16
N TRP A 769 15.66 28.17 -10.31
CA TRP A 769 15.19 27.58 -9.05
C TRP A 769 16.36 27.13 -8.17
N GLU A 770 16.61 27.90 -6.96
CA GLU A 770 17.77 27.60 -6.10
C GLU A 770 17.49 26.40 -5.20
N PHE A 771 18.63 25.50 -5.11
CA PHE A 771 18.69 24.17 -4.49
C PHE A 771 19.11 24.30 -3.03
N ASN A 772 18.14 23.88 -2.13
CA ASN A 772 18.58 23.65 -0.75
C ASN A 772 18.39 22.20 -0.32
N ASP A 773 19.59 21.41 -0.03
CA ASP A 773 19.58 19.97 0.31
C ASP A 773 18.63 19.69 1.48
N SER A 774 18.18 20.74 2.17
CA SER A 774 17.30 20.51 3.33
C SER A 774 15.85 20.89 3.00
N GLN A 775 15.65 21.41 1.69
CA GLN A 775 14.29 21.84 1.32
C GLN A 775 13.37 20.65 1.11
N GLU A 776 12.26 20.61 1.83
CA GLU A 776 11.23 19.57 1.69
C GLU A 776 10.37 19.81 0.44
N LEU A 777 10.49 18.77 -0.51
CA LEU A 777 9.62 18.80 -1.70
C LEU A 777 8.35 17.98 -1.46
N SER A 778 7.36 18.53 -2.13
CA SER A 778 6.12 17.75 -2.08
C SER A 778 5.87 17.04 -3.41
N ILE A 779 5.59 15.74 -3.31
CA ILE A 779 5.33 14.99 -4.55
C ILE A 779 3.94 14.37 -4.48
N ILE A 780 3.37 14.19 -5.66
CA ILE A 780 2.13 13.41 -5.78
C ILE A 780 2.43 12.08 -6.46
N CYS A 781 2.07 11.04 -5.61
CA CYS A 781 2.33 9.70 -6.16
C CYS A 781 1.57 9.50 -7.48
N GLU A 782 2.25 9.09 -8.51
CA GLU A 782 1.64 8.89 -9.84
C GLU A 782 0.74 7.67 -9.86
N THR A 783 0.77 6.83 -8.78
CA THR A 783 -0.06 5.61 -8.75
C THR A 783 -1.30 5.84 -7.90
N CYS A 784 -1.09 6.44 -6.77
CA CYS A 784 -2.25 6.49 -5.88
C CYS A 784 -2.69 7.94 -5.64
N ASP A 785 -1.92 8.86 -6.21
CA ASP A 785 -2.24 10.29 -6.17
C ASP A 785 -2.17 10.85 -4.75
N GLU A 786 -1.42 9.98 -3.87
CA GLU A 786 -1.24 10.46 -2.49
C GLU A 786 -0.06 11.42 -2.40
N TYR A 787 -0.30 12.24 -1.54
CA TYR A 787 0.70 13.27 -1.23
C TYR A 787 1.81 12.70 -0.36
N GLN A 788 3.08 13.22 -0.66
CA GLN A 788 4.23 12.81 0.18
C GLN A 788 5.26 13.95 0.22
N GLN A 789 5.71 14.12 1.44
CA GLN A 789 6.83 15.08 1.53
C GLN A 789 8.17 14.35 1.52
N ILE A 790 8.91 14.75 0.59
CA ILE A 790 10.22 14.10 0.53
C ILE A 790 11.31 15.17 0.46
N LYS A 791 12.51 14.70 0.94
CA LYS A 791 13.64 15.62 0.78
C LYS A 791 14.05 15.75 -0.70
N GLN A 792 14.21 16.87 -1.00
CA GLN A 792 14.61 17.18 -2.38
C GLN A 792 15.74 16.27 -2.86
N ILE A 793 16.75 15.98 -2.06
CA ILE A 793 17.88 15.10 -2.44
C ILE A 793 17.37 13.69 -2.73
N ASP A 794 16.38 13.35 -2.05
CA ASP A 794 15.77 12.03 -2.27
C ASP A 794 15.04 11.98 -3.61
N TYR A 795 14.40 13.02 -3.98
CA TYR A 795 13.73 13.07 -5.29
C TYR A 795 14.74 12.97 -6.43
N LEU A 796 15.87 13.53 -6.36
CA LEU A 796 16.88 13.53 -7.43
C LEU A 796 17.56 12.18 -7.56
N ASN A 797 17.77 11.53 -6.39
CA ASN A 797 18.50 10.26 -6.42
C ASN A 797 17.62 9.13 -6.93
N ASP A 798 16.36 9.30 -6.87
CA ASP A 798 15.53 8.10 -7.17
C ASP A 798 14.33 8.51 -8.02
N LEU A 799 14.36 9.83 -8.44
CA LEU A 799 13.23 10.31 -9.26
C LEU A 799 11.90 9.76 -8.73
N HIS A 800 11.69 9.88 -7.41
CA HIS A 800 10.51 9.34 -6.72
C HIS A 800 9.23 9.66 -7.49
N LYS A 801 8.70 8.67 -8.25
CA LYS A 801 7.45 8.81 -9.01
C LYS A 801 6.29 8.19 -8.26
N LYS A 802 6.68 7.31 -7.21
CA LYS A 802 5.67 6.56 -6.47
C LYS A 802 5.91 6.66 -4.97
N CYS A 803 4.84 6.60 -4.24
CA CYS A 803 4.99 6.58 -2.78
C CYS A 803 5.51 5.23 -2.28
N SER A 804 6.11 5.23 -1.05
CA SER A 804 6.75 4.03 -0.48
C SER A 804 5.79 2.84 -0.48
N GLN A 805 4.57 3.12 -0.24
CA GLN A 805 3.57 2.05 -0.19
C GLN A 805 3.33 1.46 -1.58
N CYS A 806 3.08 2.36 -2.53
CA CYS A 806 2.86 1.88 -3.91
C CYS A 806 4.09 1.15 -4.44
N LYS A 807 5.24 1.52 -3.99
CA LYS A 807 6.47 0.81 -4.38
C LYS A 807 6.50 -0.60 -3.79
N GLU A 808 6.04 -0.68 -2.63
CA GLU A 808 6.02 -1.99 -1.97
C GLU A 808 5.00 -2.92 -2.65
N LEU A 809 3.91 -2.35 -2.98
CA LEU A 809 2.85 -3.17 -3.56
C LEU A 809 3.24 -3.66 -4.96
N GLU A 810 4.02 -2.91 -5.64
CA GLU A 810 4.52 -3.35 -6.96
C GLU A 810 5.39 -4.59 -6.84
N ASN A 811 5.92 -4.76 -5.67
CA ASN A 811 6.83 -5.91 -5.52
C ASN A 811 6.09 -7.19 -5.18
N VAL A 812 4.79 -6.98 -4.94
CA VAL A 812 3.98 -8.17 -4.63
C VAL A 812 3.34 -8.70 -5.92
N MET A 813 3.78 -9.97 -6.37
CA MET A 813 3.35 -10.49 -7.68
C MET A 813 2.29 -11.59 -7.48
N HIS A 814 1.23 -11.35 -8.32
CA HIS A 814 0.18 -12.39 -8.31
C HIS A 814 0.14 -13.13 -9.64
N GLU A 815 -0.06 -14.51 -9.58
CA GLU A 815 -0.28 -15.28 -10.82
C GLU A 815 -1.75 -15.22 -11.24
N VAL A 816 -1.94 -14.66 -12.38
CA VAL A 816 -3.30 -14.46 -12.88
C VAL A 816 -3.44 -15.05 -14.28
N GLN A 817 -4.57 -15.62 -14.60
CA GLN A 817 -4.85 -16.11 -15.96
C GLN A 817 -5.53 -15.03 -16.79
N CYS A 818 -4.89 -14.79 -17.96
CA CYS A 818 -5.41 -13.75 -18.84
C CYS A 818 -6.82 -14.08 -19.33
N SER A 819 -7.75 -13.08 -19.14
CA SER A 819 -9.13 -13.31 -19.57
C SER A 819 -9.22 -13.39 -21.09
N CYS A 820 -8.23 -12.88 -21.82
CA CYS A 820 -8.25 -12.88 -23.28
C CYS A 820 -7.57 -14.12 -23.86
N CYS A 821 -6.32 -14.39 -23.49
CA CYS A 821 -5.58 -15.48 -24.15
C CYS A 821 -5.54 -16.71 -23.26
N LYS A 822 -5.98 -16.57 -22.07
CA LYS A 822 -6.10 -17.68 -21.10
C LYS A 822 -4.73 -18.16 -20.62
N GLU A 823 -3.62 -17.44 -20.96
CA GLU A 823 -2.29 -17.73 -20.44
C GLU A 823 -2.11 -17.10 -19.05
N TYR A 824 -1.30 -17.91 -18.23
CA TYR A 824 -1.04 -17.38 -16.88
C TYR A 824 0.11 -16.38 -16.91
N PHE A 825 -0.10 -15.27 -16.31
CA PHE A 825 1.00 -14.29 -16.20
C PHE A 825 1.04 -13.69 -14.80
N ARG A 826 2.31 -13.22 -14.48
CA ARG A 826 2.48 -12.63 -13.14
C ARG A 826 2.34 -11.10 -13.22
N THR A 827 1.52 -10.66 -12.32
CA THR A 827 1.34 -9.21 -12.34
C THR A 827 1.10 -8.69 -10.92
N PRO A 828 1.74 -7.52 -10.58
CA PRO A 828 1.42 -6.89 -9.29
C PRO A 828 -0.03 -6.38 -9.23
N MET A 829 -0.91 -7.38 -8.82
CA MET A 829 -2.36 -7.20 -8.94
C MET A 829 -2.83 -6.02 -8.07
N ASN A 830 -2.23 -5.88 -6.96
CA ASN A 830 -2.61 -4.79 -6.04
C ASN A 830 -2.29 -3.42 -6.65
N GLN A 831 -1.21 -3.38 -7.29
CA GLN A 831 -0.83 -2.14 -7.99
C GLN A 831 -1.72 -1.91 -9.22
N GLN A 832 -2.02 -2.95 -10.03
CA GLN A 832 -2.85 -2.84 -11.24
C GLN A 832 -4.27 -2.39 -10.88
N ILE A 833 -4.66 -2.71 -9.73
CA ILE A 833 -5.99 -2.31 -9.25
C ILE A 833 -5.96 -0.83 -8.86
N ARG A 834 -4.92 -0.55 -8.23
CA ARG A 834 -4.79 0.84 -7.78
C ARG A 834 -4.65 1.81 -8.96
N ILE A 835 -3.98 1.32 -10.02
CA ILE A 835 -3.75 2.17 -11.21
C ILE A 835 -4.97 2.07 -12.14
N GLY A 836 -5.86 1.03 -11.81
CA GLY A 836 -7.08 0.88 -12.62
C GLY A 836 -6.81 0.40 -14.04
N THR A 837 -5.92 -0.59 -14.23
CA THR A 837 -5.65 -1.19 -15.55
C THR A 837 -6.66 -2.29 -15.86
N MET A 838 -6.82 -2.63 -17.16
CA MET A 838 -7.67 -3.78 -17.55
C MET A 838 -7.20 -5.05 -16.85
N LEU A 839 -7.95 -5.35 -15.70
CA LEU A 839 -7.55 -6.49 -14.85
C LEU A 839 -7.84 -7.81 -15.56
N GLY A 840 -6.71 -8.65 -15.48
CA GLY A 840 -7.03 -10.01 -15.94
C GLY A 840 -6.60 -10.24 -17.38
N LYS A 841 -6.00 -9.14 -18.06
CA LYS A 841 -5.45 -9.32 -19.41
C LYS A 841 -3.93 -9.20 -19.38
N CYS A 842 -3.24 -10.04 -20.08
CA CYS A 842 -1.77 -9.98 -20.11
C CYS A 842 -1.31 -8.79 -20.96
N GLU A 843 0.01 -8.35 -20.77
CA GLU A 843 0.56 -7.16 -21.42
C GLU A 843 0.44 -7.25 -22.94
N ASN A 844 0.61 -8.39 -23.48
CA ASN A 844 0.52 -8.59 -24.93
C ASN A 844 -0.92 -8.40 -25.45
N CYS A 845 -1.85 -8.94 -24.60
CA CYS A 845 -3.24 -8.84 -25.04
C CYS A 845 -3.77 -7.41 -24.84
N LYS A 846 -3.17 -6.65 -23.94
CA LYS A 846 -3.54 -5.23 -23.77
C LYS A 846 -3.13 -4.41 -24.99
N VAL A 847 -2.15 -4.81 -25.75
CA VAL A 847 -1.58 -4.03 -26.86
C VAL A 847 -2.08 -4.59 -28.19
N ASN A 848 -2.34 -5.77 -28.36
CA ASN A 848 -2.41 -6.45 -29.67
C ASN A 848 -3.80 -6.99 -29.92
N CYS A 849 -4.75 -6.95 -29.02
CA CYS A 849 -5.98 -7.72 -29.16
C CYS A 849 -7.16 -6.77 -29.37
N ARG A 850 -6.99 -5.52 -29.94
CA ARG A 850 -8.05 -4.56 -30.31
C ARG A 850 -8.25 -4.54 -31.81
N GLN A 851 -8.14 -5.71 -32.58
CA GLN A 851 -8.48 -5.55 -34.01
C GLN A 851 -9.83 -6.21 -34.32
N THR A 852 -10.99 -5.52 -34.57
CA THR A 852 -12.40 -5.85 -34.82
C THR A 852 -12.55 -6.83 -35.98
N ASN A 853 -11.35 -7.28 -36.69
CA ASN A 853 -11.62 -8.07 -37.91
C ASN A 853 -11.03 -9.46 -37.81
N LEU A 854 -10.51 -9.92 -36.58
CA LEU A 854 -9.89 -11.26 -36.45
C LEU A 854 -10.71 -12.13 -35.51
N ILE A 855 -11.88 -12.77 -36.09
CA ILE A 855 -12.79 -13.51 -35.21
C ILE A 855 -12.91 -14.96 -35.71
N CYS A 856 -12.57 -15.81 -34.74
CA CYS A 856 -12.76 -17.23 -35.08
C CYS A 856 -14.19 -17.48 -35.55
N LEU A 857 -14.36 -18.29 -36.59
CA LEU A 857 -15.66 -18.57 -37.24
C LEU A 857 -16.58 -19.33 -36.28
N TYR A 858 -16.06 -20.18 -35.39
CA TYR A 858 -16.95 -21.07 -34.61
C TYR A 858 -17.07 -20.57 -33.18
N CYS A 859 -15.99 -20.06 -32.56
CA CYS A 859 -16.09 -19.74 -31.14
C CYS A 859 -16.12 -18.22 -30.93
N LYS A 860 -15.96 -17.53 -31.96
CA LYS A 860 -16.02 -16.07 -32.01
C LYS A 860 -14.90 -15.43 -31.20
N MET A 861 -13.86 -16.20 -30.83
CA MET A 861 -12.66 -15.69 -30.16
C MET A 861 -11.93 -14.66 -31.04
N ASN A 862 -11.48 -13.64 -30.40
CA ASN A 862 -10.85 -12.55 -31.17
C ASN A 862 -9.49 -12.18 -30.59
N CYS A 863 -8.58 -13.25 -30.46
CA CYS A 863 -7.21 -13.00 -29.96
C CYS A 863 -6.19 -13.27 -31.07
N LYS A 864 -5.35 -12.24 -31.36
CA LYS A 864 -4.38 -12.34 -32.45
C LYS A 864 -3.37 -13.47 -32.20
N LEU A 865 -3.19 -13.78 -30.94
CA LEU A 865 -2.21 -14.84 -30.62
C LEU A 865 -2.82 -16.22 -30.81
N LYS A 866 -4.11 -16.26 -30.91
CA LYS A 866 -4.75 -17.59 -30.88
C LYS A 866 -5.55 -17.84 -32.16
N VAL A 867 -5.67 -16.76 -32.93
CA VAL A 867 -6.50 -16.93 -34.13
C VAL A 867 -5.64 -16.71 -35.37
N SER A 868 -5.77 -17.74 -36.26
CA SER A 868 -5.01 -17.62 -37.52
C SER A 868 -5.95 -17.73 -38.72
N SER A 869 -5.45 -17.28 -39.92
CA SER A 869 -6.29 -17.30 -41.12
C SER A 869 -6.06 -18.59 -41.91
N GLU A 870 -7.19 -19.07 -42.50
CA GLU A 870 -7.16 -20.23 -43.41
C GLU A 870 -8.01 -19.94 -44.65
N THR A 871 -7.60 -20.64 -45.77
CA THR A 871 -8.38 -20.46 -47.00
C THR A 871 -9.28 -21.67 -47.23
N ILE A 872 -10.62 -21.46 -47.15
CA ILE A 872 -11.59 -22.53 -47.40
C ILE A 872 -12.56 -22.08 -48.50
N GLU A 873 -12.62 -22.75 -49.70
CA GLU A 873 -13.50 -22.44 -50.84
C GLU A 873 -13.17 -21.06 -51.42
N GLY A 874 -11.92 -20.66 -51.38
CA GLY A 874 -11.53 -19.41 -52.02
C GLY A 874 -11.79 -18.18 -51.16
N LYS A 875 -12.26 -18.44 -49.91
CA LYS A 875 -12.51 -17.34 -48.96
C LYS A 875 -11.58 -17.46 -47.75
N GLN A 876 -11.05 -16.27 -47.34
CA GLN A 876 -10.21 -16.25 -46.14
C GLN A 876 -11.08 -16.31 -44.87
N ILE A 877 -10.76 -17.40 -44.09
CA ILE A 877 -11.52 -17.58 -42.84
C ILE A 877 -10.55 -17.60 -41.66
N TYR A 878 -11.11 -17.22 -40.47
CA TYR A 878 -10.24 -17.18 -39.29
C TYR A 878 -10.66 -18.26 -38.28
N LEU A 879 -9.62 -19.01 -37.87
CA LEU A 879 -9.89 -20.09 -36.91
C LEU A 879 -8.94 -20.00 -35.72
N CYS A 880 -9.52 -20.25 -34.47
CA CYS A 880 -8.60 -20.34 -33.32
C CYS A 880 -7.78 -21.63 -33.38
N LYS A 881 -6.75 -21.72 -32.68
CA LYS A 881 -5.81 -22.85 -32.71
C LYS A 881 -6.53 -24.17 -32.40
N GLU A 882 -7.41 -24.08 -31.44
CA GLU A 882 -8.15 -25.29 -31.03
C GLU A 882 -9.11 -25.75 -32.13
N GLY A 883 -9.79 -24.77 -32.72
CA GLY A 883 -10.70 -25.11 -33.83
C GLY A 883 -9.97 -25.73 -35.01
N LYS A 884 -8.86 -25.22 -35.25
CA LYS A 884 -8.06 -25.76 -36.35
C LYS A 884 -7.61 -27.19 -36.05
N LYS A 885 -7.08 -27.36 -34.89
CA LYS A 885 -6.62 -28.70 -34.49
C LYS A 885 -7.76 -29.70 -34.51
N TYR A 886 -8.93 -29.26 -34.06
CA TYR A 886 -10.09 -30.15 -34.04
C TYR A 886 -10.52 -30.53 -35.47
N LEU A 887 -10.59 -29.57 -36.32
CA LEU A 887 -10.99 -29.86 -37.71
C LEU A 887 -9.99 -30.80 -38.38
N SER A 888 -8.75 -30.61 -38.04
CA SER A 888 -7.70 -31.45 -38.64
C SER A 888 -7.80 -32.89 -38.14
N SER A 889 -8.46 -33.01 -37.05
CA SER A 889 -8.58 -34.36 -36.49
C SER A 889 -9.81 -35.09 -37.02
N LEU A 890 -10.75 -34.40 -37.70
CA LEU A 890 -12.00 -35.03 -38.15
C LEU A 890 -11.75 -35.90 -39.38
N LYS A 891 -12.52 -37.04 -39.37
CA LYS A 891 -12.44 -37.95 -40.52
C LYS A 891 -13.81 -38.09 -41.20
N CYS A 892 -13.69 -38.15 -42.50
CA CYS A 892 -14.95 -38.36 -43.23
C CYS A 892 -15.66 -39.63 -42.77
N ILE A 893 -16.94 -39.54 -42.56
CA ILE A 893 -17.68 -40.69 -42.00
C ILE A 893 -17.89 -41.74 -43.09
N ALA A 894 -17.75 -41.35 -44.32
CA ALA A 894 -17.98 -42.32 -45.42
C ALA A 894 -16.68 -42.97 -45.86
N CYS A 895 -15.62 -42.19 -45.91
CA CYS A 895 -14.44 -42.77 -46.56
C CYS A 895 -13.23 -42.69 -45.63
N ASN A 896 -13.40 -42.08 -44.46
CA ASN A 896 -12.41 -42.03 -43.36
C ASN A 896 -11.23 -41.13 -43.74
N SER A 897 -11.35 -40.36 -44.77
CA SER A 897 -10.28 -39.42 -45.09
C SER A 897 -10.28 -38.23 -44.13
N GLN A 898 -9.02 -37.59 -43.96
CA GLN A 898 -8.86 -36.48 -43.00
C GLN A 898 -9.43 -35.18 -43.57
N TYR A 899 -10.00 -34.42 -42.70
CA TYR A 899 -10.54 -33.12 -43.12
C TYR A 899 -9.45 -32.26 -43.76
N SER A 900 -9.64 -31.79 -44.97
CA SER A 900 -8.59 -31.11 -45.74
C SER A 900 -8.96 -29.63 -45.94
N PHE A 901 -9.77 -29.09 -45.12
CA PHE A 901 -10.15 -27.67 -45.17
C PHE A 901 -10.74 -27.30 -46.52
N ASP A 902 -11.46 -28.17 -47.09
CA ASP A 902 -12.01 -28.02 -48.45
C ASP A 902 -13.44 -27.48 -48.39
N LYS A 903 -14.03 -27.46 -47.21
CA LYS A 903 -15.39 -26.94 -47.06
C LYS A 903 -15.63 -26.49 -45.61
N ILE A 904 -16.42 -25.45 -45.55
CA ILE A 904 -16.78 -24.94 -44.23
C ILE A 904 -17.89 -25.80 -43.64
N LEU A 905 -17.68 -26.25 -42.36
CA LEU A 905 -18.71 -27.09 -41.73
C LEU A 905 -19.79 -26.24 -41.08
N ASP A 906 -21.04 -26.70 -41.30
CA ASP A 906 -22.14 -26.13 -40.53
C ASP A 906 -21.87 -26.22 -39.01
N PRO A 907 -22.06 -25.16 -38.28
CA PRO A 907 -21.77 -25.14 -36.84
C PRO A 907 -22.36 -26.35 -36.11
N ARG A 908 -23.50 -26.86 -36.51
CA ARG A 908 -24.13 -28.03 -35.87
C ARG A 908 -23.34 -29.30 -36.16
N TYR A 909 -22.87 -29.40 -37.37
CA TYR A 909 -22.04 -30.55 -37.73
C TYR A 909 -20.66 -30.45 -37.10
N TYR A 910 -20.14 -29.29 -37.02
CA TYR A 910 -18.86 -29.04 -36.34
C TYR A 910 -18.93 -29.42 -34.88
N GLU A 911 -20.03 -29.18 -34.30
CA GLU A 911 -20.19 -29.42 -32.86
C GLU A 911 -20.28 -30.91 -32.56
N ILE A 912 -20.87 -31.61 -33.44
CA ILE A 912 -21.05 -33.06 -33.15
C ILE A 912 -20.01 -33.87 -33.89
N GLY A 913 -19.05 -33.17 -34.60
CA GLY A 913 -17.94 -33.85 -35.30
C GLY A 913 -18.38 -34.63 -36.52
N PHE A 914 -19.48 -34.21 -37.03
CA PHE A 914 -20.01 -34.87 -38.22
C PHE A 914 -19.40 -34.27 -39.48
N TYR A 915 -18.55 -35.10 -40.19
CA TYR A 915 -17.87 -34.58 -41.40
C TYR A 915 -18.01 -35.56 -42.55
N ARG A 916 -18.45 -35.06 -43.71
CA ARG A 916 -18.43 -35.82 -44.98
C ARG A 916 -17.66 -35.05 -46.05
N CYS A 917 -16.59 -35.65 -46.67
CA CYS A 917 -15.72 -34.94 -47.61
C CYS A 917 -16.47 -34.62 -48.91
N LYS A 918 -16.01 -33.70 -49.70
CA LYS A 918 -16.64 -33.24 -50.94
C LYS A 918 -16.84 -34.41 -51.92
N LYS A 919 -15.96 -35.35 -51.90
CA LYS A 919 -16.06 -36.50 -52.81
C LYS A 919 -17.21 -37.42 -52.42
N CYS A 920 -17.51 -37.37 -51.12
CA CYS A 920 -18.51 -38.31 -50.56
C CYS A 920 -19.85 -37.60 -50.39
N ASP A 921 -19.78 -36.27 -50.55
CA ASP A 921 -21.04 -35.51 -50.53
C ASP A 921 -21.79 -35.64 -51.85
#